data_AF-A0A4S4F285-F1
#
_entry.id   AF-A0A4S4F285-F1
#
_cell.length_a   1.000
_cell.length_b   1.000
_cell.length_c   1.000
_cell.angle_alpha   90.00
_cell.angle_beta   90.00
_cell.angle_gamma   90.00
#
_symmetry.space_group_name_H-M   'P 1'
#
loop_
_entity.id
_entity.type
_entity.pdbx_description
1 polymer ?
#
loop_
_entity_poly.entity_id
_entity_poly.type
_entity_poly.pdbx_seq_one_letter_code
_entity_poly.pdbx_strand_id
1 'polypeptide(L)'
;MFYLSEIEHTLRLPPHLLDLPLHDAIKGELEGLFLDKVIANLGLCISVYDIRFIDGGFVFPGDGASTYTVKFRLIMFRPFVGEVIVAKLKESDSNGLRLSLGFFDDIYVPVHLMPNPSHSEPDPENKEQIRWIWEFGQENYPIDGIDEIRFRVQSINYPSIPVEQEKEKNQDEREKEKQAKPDEREKDKQKQEMATSLSAPRLSTTFSSSPTLQTLRRTLPISLSHPFLSPHSPSSPLFLSPRRLRPSFSHHHHRRFSARAESDNGAEPRHYDFDLFTVGAGSGGVRASRFAANFGASVAVCELPFATISSETSGGVGGTCVLRGCVPKKLLVFASKYSHEFEESHGFGWKYETEPKHDWSTLMANKNAELQRLIGIYKNILKNAGVTLIEGRGKIVDPHTVDVDGKLYSARHILVAVGGRPSIPEIPGSEYAIDSDAALDLPSRPEKIAIVGGGYIALEFAGIFNGLRSDVHVFIRQKKVLRGFDEEVRDFVAEQMSLRGIEFHTEESPQAIIKSADGSLSLKTNRGTVEEIGNLIKLKVIKLGEVIQFLNRAYMISVLKMCMLNQFSMIDTWTPIPLQNLGLEKVGVKMAKNGAIEVDEFSRTSVPSIWAVGDVTDRVNLTPVALMEGGALAKTLFRNEPTKPDHRAIPSAVFSQPPIGQVGLTEEQAVNEYGDVDIFTANLRPLKATLSGLPDRIFMKLIVCAKTNKVLGLHMCGEDSPEIVQGFAVAVKAGLTKAELDATVGIHPTSAEEFVTMRTPTRKIRNGPPPEGTMDSVVKAAAGV
;
A
#
# COMPACT_ATOMS: atom_id res chain seq x y z
N MET A 1 13.00 -19.23 -3.61
CA MET A 1 11.98 -19.52 -2.58
C MET A 1 10.56 -19.70 -3.14
N PHE A 2 10.00 -18.78 -3.95
CA PHE A 2 8.65 -18.96 -4.50
C PHE A 2 8.68 -19.54 -5.92
N TYR A 3 7.74 -20.44 -6.23
CA TYR A 3 7.59 -21.12 -7.51
C TYR A 3 6.11 -21.15 -7.92
N LEU A 4 5.81 -20.90 -9.19
CA LEU A 4 4.45 -21.06 -9.72
C LEU A 4 4.27 -22.50 -10.20
N SER A 5 3.26 -23.21 -9.69
CA SER A 5 2.94 -24.60 -10.07
C SER A 5 1.53 -24.69 -10.64
N GLU A 6 1.38 -25.24 -11.83
CA GLU A 6 0.05 -25.49 -12.44
C GLU A 6 -0.49 -26.86 -11.99
N ILE A 7 -1.78 -26.90 -11.65
CA ILE A 7 -2.50 -28.09 -11.22
C ILE A 7 -3.82 -28.19 -12.00
N GLU A 8 -4.17 -29.41 -12.39
CA GLU A 8 -5.51 -29.78 -12.85
C GLU A 8 -6.21 -30.54 -11.72
N HIS A 9 -7.43 -30.14 -11.35
CA HIS A 9 -8.21 -30.79 -10.29
C HIS A 9 -9.69 -30.87 -10.66
N THR A 10 -10.35 -31.97 -10.28
CA THR A 10 -11.80 -32.15 -10.43
C THR A 10 -12.49 -31.64 -9.17
N LEU A 11 -13.06 -30.45 -9.25
CA LEU A 11 -13.70 -29.75 -8.14
C LEU A 11 -15.23 -30.00 -8.14
N ARG A 12 -15.83 -30.08 -6.95
CA ARG A 12 -17.26 -30.37 -6.76
C ARG A 12 -17.92 -29.26 -5.94
N LEU A 13 -18.71 -28.41 -6.58
CA LEU A 13 -19.42 -27.32 -5.91
C LEU A 13 -20.76 -27.82 -5.32
N PRO A 14 -21.01 -27.65 -4.01
CA PRO A 14 -22.32 -27.92 -3.44
C PRO A 14 -23.36 -26.86 -3.88
N PRO A 15 -24.68 -27.18 -3.88
CA PRO A 15 -25.71 -26.32 -4.45
C PRO A 15 -25.73 -24.87 -3.91
N HIS A 16 -25.41 -24.69 -2.63
CA HIS A 16 -25.46 -23.37 -1.97
C HIS A 16 -24.33 -22.41 -2.41
N LEU A 17 -23.35 -22.87 -3.19
CA LEU A 17 -22.33 -22.02 -3.82
C LEU A 17 -22.66 -21.69 -5.29
N LEU A 18 -23.75 -22.22 -5.85
CA LEU A 18 -24.19 -21.91 -7.23
C LEU A 18 -24.83 -20.53 -7.37
N ASP A 19 -25.24 -19.92 -6.26
CA ASP A 19 -25.73 -18.52 -6.20
C ASP A 19 -24.57 -17.49 -6.27
N LEU A 20 -23.32 -17.93 -6.18
CA LEU A 20 -22.12 -17.10 -6.36
C LEU A 20 -21.64 -17.13 -7.83
N PRO A 21 -20.89 -16.11 -8.30
CA PRO A 21 -20.20 -16.19 -9.57
C PRO A 21 -19.30 -17.43 -9.64
N LEU A 22 -19.42 -18.24 -10.68
CA LEU A 22 -18.77 -19.56 -10.78
C LEU A 22 -17.26 -19.52 -10.51
N HIS A 23 -16.57 -18.50 -11.01
CA HIS A 23 -15.14 -18.31 -10.78
C HIS A 23 -14.81 -18.12 -9.29
N ASP A 24 -15.64 -17.39 -8.56
CA ASP A 24 -15.41 -17.06 -7.14
C ASP A 24 -15.80 -18.24 -6.23
N ALA A 25 -16.85 -18.98 -6.59
CA ALA A 25 -17.19 -20.26 -5.95
C ALA A 25 -16.06 -21.29 -6.11
N ILE A 26 -15.54 -21.46 -7.34
CA ILE A 26 -14.38 -22.31 -7.63
C ILE A 26 -13.15 -21.82 -6.86
N LYS A 27 -12.88 -20.50 -6.86
CA LYS A 27 -11.71 -19.96 -6.16
C LYS A 27 -11.78 -20.20 -4.66
N GLY A 28 -12.92 -19.93 -4.01
CA GLY A 28 -13.09 -20.12 -2.57
C GLY A 28 -12.87 -21.58 -2.14
N GLU A 29 -13.42 -22.53 -2.91
CA GLU A 29 -13.20 -23.97 -2.66
C GLU A 29 -11.75 -24.38 -2.96
N LEU A 30 -11.08 -23.84 -4.00
CA LEU A 30 -9.65 -24.07 -4.23
C LEU A 30 -8.77 -23.50 -3.11
N GLU A 31 -9.08 -22.32 -2.58
CA GLU A 31 -8.39 -21.75 -1.42
C GLU A 31 -8.62 -22.64 -0.19
N GLY A 32 -9.85 -23.06 0.10
CA GLY A 32 -10.17 -24.01 1.17
C GLY A 32 -9.48 -25.38 1.02
N LEU A 33 -9.26 -25.85 -0.22
CA LEU A 33 -8.59 -27.12 -0.51
C LEU A 33 -7.06 -27.03 -0.44
N PHE A 34 -6.43 -25.96 -0.91
CA PHE A 34 -4.97 -25.90 -1.12
C PHE A 34 -4.22 -24.90 -0.25
N LEU A 35 -4.83 -23.80 0.20
CA LEU A 35 -4.13 -22.75 0.96
C LEU A 35 -3.57 -23.28 2.28
N ASP A 36 -2.41 -22.75 2.69
CA ASP A 36 -1.69 -23.06 3.94
C ASP A 36 -1.27 -24.53 4.11
N LYS A 37 -1.39 -25.36 3.07
CA LYS A 37 -1.06 -26.79 3.10
C LYS A 37 0.22 -27.11 2.35
N VAL A 38 0.97 -28.08 2.87
CA VAL A 38 2.14 -28.64 2.19
C VAL A 38 1.67 -29.69 1.19
N ILE A 39 1.78 -29.38 -0.10
CA ILE A 39 1.45 -30.27 -1.21
C ILE A 39 2.70 -31.11 -1.54
N ALA A 40 2.54 -32.43 -1.51
CA ALA A 40 3.60 -33.40 -1.80
C ALA A 40 4.33 -33.08 -3.11
N ASN A 41 5.67 -33.14 -3.09
CA ASN A 41 6.58 -32.75 -4.18
C ASN A 41 6.49 -31.30 -4.68
N LEU A 42 5.51 -30.48 -4.27
CA LEU A 42 5.29 -29.11 -4.77
C LEU A 42 5.72 -28.00 -3.79
N GLY A 43 5.49 -28.16 -2.48
CA GLY A 43 5.86 -27.16 -1.45
C GLY A 43 4.69 -26.74 -0.56
N LEU A 44 4.87 -25.68 0.24
CA LEU A 44 3.77 -25.03 0.98
C LEU A 44 3.01 -24.08 0.04
N CYS A 45 1.69 -24.22 -0.08
CA CYS A 45 0.88 -23.33 -0.91
C CYS A 45 0.54 -22.03 -0.17
N ILE A 46 0.91 -20.89 -0.77
CA ILE A 46 0.76 -19.54 -0.20
C ILE A 46 -0.43 -18.78 -0.82
N SER A 47 -0.84 -19.13 -2.05
CA SER A 47 -2.01 -18.51 -2.69
C SER A 47 -2.43 -19.26 -3.96
N VAL A 48 -3.73 -19.23 -4.28
CA VAL A 48 -4.24 -19.51 -5.63
C VAL A 48 -4.01 -18.26 -6.49
N TYR A 49 -3.08 -18.35 -7.44
CA TYR A 49 -2.63 -17.21 -8.26
C TYR A 49 -3.65 -16.81 -9.32
N ASP A 50 -4.01 -17.75 -10.19
CA ASP A 50 -5.08 -17.59 -11.18
C ASP A 50 -5.71 -18.92 -11.57
N ILE A 51 -6.96 -18.88 -11.99
CA ILE A 51 -7.64 -19.99 -12.67
C ILE A 51 -7.42 -19.80 -14.17
N ARG A 52 -6.83 -20.81 -14.81
CA ARG A 52 -6.44 -20.83 -16.23
C ARG A 52 -7.55 -21.32 -17.14
N PHE A 53 -8.34 -22.28 -16.66
CA PHE A 53 -9.34 -22.99 -17.43
C PHE A 53 -10.37 -23.63 -16.49
N ILE A 54 -11.64 -23.61 -16.88
CA ILE A 54 -12.76 -24.28 -16.20
C ILE A 54 -13.53 -25.05 -17.28
N ASP A 55 -13.80 -26.32 -17.04
CA ASP A 55 -14.46 -27.23 -17.97
C ASP A 55 -15.48 -28.12 -17.23
N GLY A 56 -16.43 -28.72 -17.96
CA GLY A 56 -17.52 -29.51 -17.40
C GLY A 56 -18.68 -28.67 -16.85
N GLY A 57 -19.17 -29.02 -15.65
CA GLY A 57 -20.43 -28.52 -15.09
C GLY A 57 -21.54 -29.57 -15.05
N PHE A 58 -21.19 -30.84 -14.84
CA PHE A 58 -22.16 -31.94 -14.74
C PHE A 58 -22.78 -32.01 -13.35
N VAL A 59 -24.12 -31.98 -13.26
CA VAL A 59 -24.87 -32.22 -12.03
C VAL A 59 -25.17 -33.71 -11.91
N PHE A 60 -24.79 -34.34 -10.78
CA PHE A 60 -25.08 -35.74 -10.53
C PHE A 60 -26.45 -35.93 -9.83
N PRO A 61 -27.24 -36.96 -10.18
CA PRO A 61 -28.48 -37.27 -9.46
C PRO A 61 -28.19 -37.65 -8.00
N GLY A 62 -28.76 -36.91 -7.05
CA GLY A 62 -28.52 -37.11 -5.62
C GLY A 62 -28.71 -35.81 -4.83
N ASP A 63 -27.61 -35.10 -4.59
CA ASP A 63 -27.56 -33.88 -3.77
C ASP A 63 -27.52 -32.56 -4.60
N GLY A 64 -27.54 -32.65 -5.93
CA GLY A 64 -27.58 -31.49 -6.83
C GLY A 64 -26.25 -30.74 -6.99
N ALA A 65 -25.15 -31.25 -6.44
CA ALA A 65 -23.82 -30.66 -6.62
C ALA A 65 -23.34 -30.79 -8.08
N SER A 66 -22.58 -29.79 -8.55
CA SER A 66 -21.99 -29.76 -9.89
C SER A 66 -20.49 -29.99 -9.86
N THR A 67 -19.98 -30.73 -10.86
CA THR A 67 -18.57 -31.10 -10.97
C THR A 67 -17.90 -30.42 -12.16
N TYR A 68 -16.76 -29.78 -11.91
CA TYR A 68 -15.93 -29.08 -12.90
C TYR A 68 -14.49 -29.62 -12.90
N THR A 69 -13.85 -29.67 -14.06
CA THR A 69 -12.40 -29.82 -14.16
C THR A 69 -11.79 -28.44 -14.25
N VAL A 70 -10.86 -28.11 -13.35
CA VAL A 70 -10.27 -26.77 -13.23
C VAL A 70 -8.76 -26.86 -13.36
N LYS A 71 -8.18 -25.99 -14.21
CA LYS A 71 -6.73 -25.74 -14.26
C LYS A 71 -6.44 -24.41 -13.62
N PHE A 72 -5.51 -24.38 -12.69
CA PHE A 72 -5.18 -23.20 -11.89
C PHE A 72 -3.70 -23.25 -11.51
N ARG A 73 -3.14 -22.11 -11.13
CA ARG A 73 -1.75 -22.02 -10.69
C ARG A 73 -1.67 -21.61 -9.22
N LEU A 74 -0.78 -22.25 -8.48
CA LEU A 74 -0.50 -21.99 -7.07
C LEU A 74 0.86 -21.34 -6.90
N ILE A 75 0.95 -20.37 -5.97
CA ILE A 75 2.22 -19.85 -5.48
C ILE A 75 2.73 -20.81 -4.40
N MET A 76 3.77 -21.57 -4.72
CA MET A 76 4.39 -22.54 -3.82
C MET A 76 5.66 -21.97 -3.18
N PHE A 77 5.70 -21.91 -1.85
CA PHE A 77 6.94 -21.71 -1.11
C PHE A 77 7.73 -23.01 -1.05
N ARG A 78 8.95 -22.96 -1.58
CA ARG A 78 9.98 -23.98 -1.52
C ARG A 78 11.32 -23.30 -1.19
N PRO A 79 11.85 -23.43 0.03
CA PRO A 79 13.20 -22.99 0.31
C PRO A 79 14.24 -23.83 -0.48
N PHE A 80 15.52 -23.47 -0.39
CA PHE A 80 16.66 -24.26 -0.90
C PHE A 80 17.68 -24.59 0.20
N VAL A 81 18.42 -25.69 0.04
CA VAL A 81 19.44 -26.09 1.03
C VAL A 81 20.56 -25.05 1.08
N GLY A 82 20.89 -24.59 2.28
CA GLY A 82 21.81 -23.50 2.54
C GLY A 82 21.16 -22.12 2.70
N GLU A 83 19.88 -21.95 2.31
CA GLU A 83 19.12 -20.71 2.51
C GLU A 83 19.00 -20.38 4.00
N VAL A 84 18.99 -19.08 4.33
CA VAL A 84 18.73 -18.59 5.69
C VAL A 84 17.35 -17.95 5.71
N ILE A 85 16.39 -18.69 6.28
CA ILE A 85 15.02 -18.22 6.50
C ILE A 85 15.03 -17.33 7.76
N VAL A 86 14.36 -16.18 7.69
CA VAL A 86 14.14 -15.28 8.82
C VAL A 86 12.69 -15.40 9.26
N ALA A 87 12.47 -15.61 10.56
CA ALA A 87 11.16 -15.71 11.18
C ALA A 87 11.06 -14.79 12.40
N LYS A 88 9.85 -14.42 12.82
CA LYS A 88 9.58 -13.70 14.06
C LYS A 88 8.86 -14.59 15.07
N LEU A 89 9.20 -14.47 16.35
CA LEU A 89 8.47 -15.14 17.43
C LEU A 89 7.04 -14.57 17.50
N LYS A 90 6.05 -15.46 17.63
CA LYS A 90 4.62 -15.13 17.81
C LYS A 90 4.15 -15.50 19.22
N GLU A 91 4.55 -16.68 19.69
CA GLU A 91 4.15 -17.26 20.98
C GLU A 91 5.23 -18.26 21.43
N SER A 92 5.40 -18.44 22.73
CA SER A 92 6.25 -19.47 23.33
C SER A 92 5.55 -20.11 24.52
N ASP A 93 5.61 -21.44 24.61
CA ASP A 93 5.02 -22.22 25.70
C ASP A 93 6.01 -23.27 26.22
N SER A 94 5.57 -24.16 27.12
CA SER A 94 6.40 -25.25 27.65
C SER A 94 6.73 -26.36 26.63
N ASN A 95 6.12 -26.31 25.44
CA ASN A 95 6.18 -27.37 24.43
C ASN A 95 7.04 -26.95 23.22
N GLY A 96 7.16 -25.66 22.93
CA GLY A 96 7.97 -25.10 21.86
C GLY A 96 7.78 -23.60 21.60
N LEU A 97 8.04 -23.19 20.36
CA LEU A 97 7.83 -21.84 19.85
C LEU A 97 6.85 -21.85 18.66
N ARG A 98 5.98 -20.83 18.53
CA ARG A 98 5.31 -20.49 17.27
C ARG A 98 5.99 -19.32 16.60
N LEU A 99 6.26 -19.46 15.31
CA LEU A 99 7.04 -18.52 14.50
C LEU A 99 6.30 -18.15 13.22
N SER A 100 6.62 -16.97 12.68
CA SER A 100 6.02 -16.42 11.48
C SER A 100 7.05 -15.94 10.47
N LEU A 101 6.81 -16.22 9.18
CA LEU A 101 7.57 -15.69 8.04
C LEU A 101 6.95 -14.40 7.47
N GLY A 102 5.96 -13.82 8.15
CA GLY A 102 5.16 -12.68 7.67
C GLY A 102 4.13 -13.01 6.59
N PHE A 103 4.34 -14.09 5.81
CA PHE A 103 3.39 -14.64 4.84
C PHE A 103 2.76 -15.98 5.27
N PHE A 104 3.25 -16.58 6.36
CA PHE A 104 2.74 -17.81 6.96
C PHE A 104 3.05 -17.76 8.47
N ASP A 105 2.06 -18.06 9.31
CA ASP A 105 2.05 -17.69 10.73
C ASP A 105 2.09 -18.89 11.70
N ASP A 106 1.95 -20.13 11.21
CA ASP A 106 1.84 -21.34 12.04
C ASP A 106 3.07 -22.27 11.92
N ILE A 107 4.27 -21.71 11.99
CA ILE A 107 5.50 -22.52 12.08
C ILE A 107 5.76 -22.88 13.54
N TYR A 108 5.47 -24.12 13.91
CA TYR A 108 5.76 -24.63 15.24
C TYR A 108 7.15 -25.31 15.30
N VAL A 109 7.99 -24.86 16.22
CA VAL A 109 9.28 -25.47 16.57
C VAL A 109 9.15 -26.16 17.92
N PRO A 110 9.02 -27.50 17.98
CA PRO A 110 8.88 -28.23 19.23
C PRO A 110 10.20 -28.28 20.02
N VAL A 111 10.11 -28.40 21.35
CA VAL A 111 11.24 -28.45 22.31
C VAL A 111 12.39 -29.37 21.88
N HIS A 112 12.11 -30.53 21.29
CA HIS A 112 13.15 -31.49 20.89
C HIS A 112 13.95 -31.08 19.63
N LEU A 113 13.57 -29.99 18.96
CA LEU A 113 14.30 -29.36 17.86
C LEU A 113 14.90 -27.99 18.25
N MET A 114 14.79 -27.59 19.51
CA MET A 114 15.40 -26.35 20.02
C MET A 114 16.93 -26.44 20.04
N PRO A 115 17.64 -25.30 19.94
CA PRO A 115 19.09 -25.25 20.14
C PRO A 115 19.51 -25.87 21.48
N ASN A 116 20.56 -26.70 21.49
CA ASN A 116 21.00 -27.44 22.67
C ASN A 116 22.35 -26.89 23.17
N PRO A 117 22.54 -26.60 24.48
CA PRO A 117 21.56 -26.64 25.56
C PRO A 117 20.60 -25.43 25.58
N SER A 118 19.30 -25.70 25.74
CA SER A 118 18.30 -24.67 26.06
C SER A 118 17.34 -25.17 27.13
N HIS A 119 16.74 -24.24 27.85
CA HIS A 119 15.72 -24.50 28.86
C HIS A 119 14.61 -23.45 28.82
N SER A 120 13.46 -23.79 29.37
CA SER A 120 12.33 -22.89 29.56
C SER A 120 12.21 -22.46 31.02
N GLU A 121 11.92 -21.19 31.27
CA GLU A 121 11.56 -20.68 32.59
C GLU A 121 10.35 -19.73 32.52
N PRO A 122 9.61 -19.52 33.64
CA PRO A 122 8.54 -18.53 33.67
C PRO A 122 9.09 -17.12 33.44
N ASP A 123 8.38 -16.32 32.64
CA ASP A 123 8.80 -14.94 32.39
C ASP A 123 8.79 -14.10 33.69
N PRO A 124 9.83 -13.29 33.94
CA PRO A 124 9.99 -12.54 35.19
C PRO A 124 9.01 -11.37 35.35
N GLU A 125 8.46 -10.83 34.25
CA GLU A 125 7.47 -9.76 34.24
C GLU A 125 6.03 -10.34 34.16
N ASN A 126 5.82 -11.43 33.41
CA ASN A 126 4.54 -12.12 33.27
C ASN A 126 4.61 -13.64 33.55
N LYS A 127 4.32 -14.04 34.78
CA LYS A 127 4.39 -15.44 35.24
C LYS A 127 3.41 -16.42 34.60
N GLU A 128 2.47 -15.94 33.77
CA GLU A 128 1.59 -16.80 32.96
C GLU A 128 2.20 -17.15 31.59
N GLN A 129 3.34 -16.55 31.24
CA GLN A 129 4.10 -16.82 30.02
C GLN A 129 5.39 -17.60 30.30
N ILE A 130 5.83 -18.35 29.29
CA ILE A 130 7.07 -19.13 29.30
C ILE A 130 8.05 -18.50 28.33
N ARG A 131 9.27 -18.25 28.80
CA ARG A 131 10.39 -17.84 27.97
C ARG A 131 11.40 -18.97 27.79
N TRP A 132 12.15 -18.93 26.69
CA TRP A 132 13.16 -19.91 26.34
C TRP A 132 14.54 -19.27 26.29
N ILE A 133 15.50 -19.87 26.97
CA ILE A 133 16.89 -19.44 27.01
C ILE A 133 17.75 -20.46 26.29
N TRP A 134 18.58 -20.01 25.35
CA TRP A 134 19.67 -20.79 24.76
C TRP A 134 20.97 -20.49 25.52
N GLU A 135 21.61 -21.53 26.05
CA GLU A 135 22.91 -21.46 26.71
C GLU A 135 24.02 -21.71 25.68
N PHE A 136 24.92 -20.74 25.49
CA PHE A 136 26.05 -20.89 24.57
C PHE A 136 27.36 -20.37 25.21
N GLY A 137 28.28 -21.30 25.47
CA GLY A 137 29.56 -21.00 26.12
C GLY A 137 29.40 -20.69 27.61
N GLN A 138 29.43 -19.40 27.96
CA GLN A 138 29.12 -18.88 29.31
C GLN A 138 28.03 -17.80 29.28
N GLU A 139 27.34 -17.66 28.15
CA GLU A 139 26.34 -16.62 27.91
C GLU A 139 24.95 -17.24 27.69
N ASN A 140 23.94 -16.59 28.25
CA ASN A 140 22.54 -17.01 28.17
C ASN A 140 21.80 -16.05 27.24
N TYR A 141 21.26 -16.57 26.15
CA TYR A 141 20.55 -15.80 25.13
C TYR A 141 19.04 -16.04 25.24
N PRO A 142 18.23 -15.03 25.65
CA PRO A 142 16.78 -15.14 25.59
C PRO A 142 16.33 -15.22 24.12
N ILE A 143 15.36 -16.10 23.86
CA ILE A 143 14.70 -16.26 22.56
C ILE A 143 13.41 -15.43 22.51
N ASP A 144 12.87 -15.09 23.68
CA ASP A 144 11.97 -13.96 23.91
C ASP A 144 12.67 -12.62 23.59
N GLY A 145 11.94 -11.70 22.95
CA GLY A 145 12.41 -10.33 22.72
C GLY A 145 13.36 -10.10 21.54
N ILE A 146 13.80 -11.14 20.81
CA ILE A 146 14.58 -10.96 19.57
C ILE A 146 13.67 -10.65 18.37
N ASP A 147 13.99 -9.58 17.64
CA ASP A 147 13.23 -9.11 16.47
C ASP A 147 13.17 -10.14 15.33
N GLU A 148 14.15 -11.02 15.22
CA GLU A 148 14.34 -11.98 14.14
C GLU A 148 15.08 -13.24 14.62
N ILE A 149 14.51 -14.42 14.36
CA ILE A 149 15.14 -15.73 14.50
C ILE A 149 15.56 -16.21 13.11
N ARG A 150 16.76 -16.80 12.98
CA ARG A 150 17.35 -17.16 11.67
C ARG A 150 17.68 -18.65 11.57
N PHE A 151 17.04 -19.32 10.62
CA PHE A 151 17.14 -20.77 10.40
C PHE A 151 17.90 -21.05 9.10
N ARG A 152 19.02 -21.78 9.17
CA ARG A 152 19.67 -22.30 7.97
C ARG A 152 19.04 -23.63 7.56
N VAL A 153 18.53 -23.71 6.33
CA VAL A 153 17.90 -24.89 5.76
C VAL A 153 18.97 -25.96 5.50
N GLN A 154 19.01 -27.01 6.32
CA GLN A 154 19.99 -28.10 6.18
C GLN A 154 19.52 -29.19 5.23
N SER A 155 18.23 -29.46 5.20
CA SER A 155 17.58 -30.44 4.33
C SER A 155 16.14 -30.00 4.06
N ILE A 156 15.51 -30.60 3.04
CA ILE A 156 14.13 -30.33 2.63
C ILE A 156 13.48 -31.66 2.32
N ASN A 157 12.32 -31.91 2.91
CA ASN A 157 11.51 -33.09 2.65
C ASN A 157 10.05 -32.69 2.49
N TYR A 158 9.44 -33.03 1.36
CA TYR A 158 8.00 -32.92 1.14
C TYR A 158 7.47 -34.35 1.09
N PRO A 159 6.88 -34.88 2.18
CA PRO A 159 6.50 -36.28 2.22
C PRO A 159 5.49 -36.58 1.11
N SER A 160 5.79 -37.60 0.31
CA SER A 160 4.79 -38.23 -0.56
C SER A 160 3.67 -38.79 0.32
N ILE A 161 2.42 -38.45 0.01
CA ILE A 161 1.25 -39.02 0.71
C ILE A 161 1.37 -40.55 0.66
N PRO A 162 1.27 -41.26 1.80
CA PRO A 162 1.18 -42.70 1.78
C PRO A 162 -0.13 -43.09 1.09
N VAL A 163 -0.04 -43.65 -0.11
CA VAL A 163 -1.19 -44.26 -0.78
C VAL A 163 -1.65 -45.42 0.09
N GLU A 164 -2.90 -45.39 0.56
CA GLU A 164 -3.42 -46.41 1.46
C GLU A 164 -3.35 -47.80 0.80
N GLN A 165 -2.67 -48.74 1.46
CA GLN A 165 -2.50 -50.12 1.00
C GLN A 165 -3.77 -50.98 1.20
N GLU A 166 -4.94 -50.47 0.85
CA GLU A 166 -6.23 -51.20 0.87
C GLU A 166 -6.30 -52.38 -0.13
N LYS A 167 -5.23 -52.62 -0.90
CA LYS A 167 -5.15 -53.74 -1.85
C LYS A 167 -4.39 -54.97 -1.35
N GLU A 168 -3.58 -54.88 -0.29
CA GLU A 168 -2.77 -56.03 0.15
C GLU A 168 -3.53 -56.98 1.12
N LYS A 169 -4.47 -56.48 1.94
CA LYS A 169 -5.32 -57.35 2.78
C LYS A 169 -6.35 -58.16 1.97
N ASN A 170 -6.98 -57.53 0.98
CA ASN A 170 -8.02 -58.16 0.15
C ASN A 170 -7.49 -59.22 -0.85
N GLN A 171 -6.17 -59.38 -0.95
CA GLN A 171 -5.54 -60.35 -1.84
C GLN A 171 -5.15 -61.63 -1.10
N ASP A 172 -4.58 -61.51 0.11
CA ASP A 172 -4.17 -62.63 0.97
C ASP A 172 -5.36 -63.52 1.43
N GLU A 173 -6.56 -62.94 1.59
CA GLU A 173 -7.78 -63.73 1.85
C GLU A 173 -8.30 -64.47 0.59
N ARG A 174 -8.22 -63.83 -0.58
CA ARG A 174 -8.66 -64.43 -1.87
C ARG A 174 -7.70 -65.51 -2.38
N GLU A 175 -6.45 -65.51 -1.94
CA GLU A 175 -5.50 -66.58 -2.25
C GLU A 175 -5.69 -67.78 -1.30
N LYS A 176 -6.08 -67.55 -0.03
CA LYS A 176 -6.44 -68.64 0.91
C LYS A 176 -7.68 -69.41 0.49
N GLU A 177 -8.73 -68.74 -0.03
CA GLU A 177 -9.89 -69.46 -0.60
C GLU A 177 -9.54 -70.28 -1.86
N LYS A 178 -8.51 -69.89 -2.62
CA LYS A 178 -8.09 -70.60 -3.84
C LYS A 178 -7.20 -71.81 -3.58
N GLN A 179 -6.58 -71.94 -2.42
CA GLN A 179 -5.79 -73.12 -2.05
C GLN A 179 -6.65 -74.32 -1.59
N ALA A 180 -7.98 -74.19 -1.60
CA ALA A 180 -8.93 -75.19 -1.11
C ALA A 180 -9.72 -75.94 -2.20
N LYS A 181 -9.11 -76.27 -3.35
CA LYS A 181 -9.60 -77.29 -4.31
C LYS A 181 -8.49 -77.79 -5.25
N PRO A 182 -8.34 -79.10 -5.48
CA PRO A 182 -7.25 -79.63 -6.30
C PRO A 182 -7.62 -79.93 -7.77
N ASP A 183 -6.55 -80.03 -8.56
CA ASP A 183 -6.29 -81.00 -9.64
C ASP A 183 -6.45 -80.61 -11.13
N GLU A 184 -5.73 -81.39 -11.94
CA GLU A 184 -5.74 -81.58 -13.40
C GLU A 184 -4.97 -80.59 -14.31
N ARG A 185 -3.73 -81.01 -14.63
CA ARG A 185 -3.11 -81.04 -15.98
C ARG A 185 -2.51 -79.76 -16.59
N GLU A 186 -1.25 -79.57 -16.23
CA GLU A 186 -0.12 -79.55 -17.18
C GLU A 186 -0.45 -80.03 -18.62
N LYS A 187 -0.12 -79.20 -19.64
CA LYS A 187 0.41 -79.69 -20.93
C LYS A 187 1.09 -78.61 -21.79
N ASP A 188 2.14 -79.07 -22.49
CA ASP A 188 2.80 -78.55 -23.70
C ASP A 188 3.06 -77.02 -23.79
N LYS A 189 4.28 -76.53 -23.55
CA LYS A 189 5.52 -76.61 -24.37
C LYS A 189 5.59 -75.61 -25.55
N GLN A 190 6.50 -74.65 -25.37
CA GLN A 190 7.46 -74.09 -26.35
C GLN A 190 7.28 -74.41 -27.85
N LYS A 191 7.06 -73.36 -28.66
CA LYS A 191 7.76 -73.04 -29.94
C LYS A 191 7.30 -71.64 -30.42
N GLN A 192 8.08 -70.55 -30.40
CA GLN A 192 9.43 -70.26 -30.91
C GLN A 192 9.42 -69.66 -32.34
N GLU A 193 10.08 -68.49 -32.45
CA GLU A 193 10.63 -67.81 -33.65
C GLU A 193 9.75 -66.92 -34.57
N MET A 194 10.44 -66.15 -35.41
CA MET A 194 10.07 -64.83 -35.97
C MET A 194 10.04 -64.81 -37.50
N ALA A 195 9.20 -63.95 -38.12
CA ALA A 195 9.46 -63.35 -39.44
C ALA A 195 8.56 -62.13 -39.77
N THR A 196 9.17 -60.94 -39.85
CA THR A 196 9.12 -59.90 -40.94
C THR A 196 7.95 -59.80 -41.95
N SER A 197 7.62 -58.65 -42.57
CA SER A 197 7.95 -57.20 -42.38
C SER A 197 7.21 -56.34 -43.45
N LEU A 198 7.66 -55.08 -43.69
CA LEU A 198 7.26 -54.08 -44.72
C LEU A 198 6.06 -53.17 -44.35
N SER A 199 6.07 -51.86 -44.64
CA SER A 199 7.13 -50.97 -45.21
C SER A 199 7.00 -49.50 -44.75
N ALA A 200 8.11 -48.75 -44.89
CA ALA A 200 8.27 -47.31 -44.59
C ALA A 200 8.70 -46.56 -45.91
N PRO A 201 9.39 -45.39 -45.97
CA PRO A 201 9.92 -44.43 -44.97
C PRO A 201 9.19 -43.05 -45.09
N ARG A 202 9.64 -41.84 -44.67
CA ARG A 202 10.95 -41.16 -44.39
C ARG A 202 10.81 -40.13 -43.24
N LEU A 203 11.79 -40.00 -42.34
CA LEU A 203 12.87 -38.96 -42.24
C LEU A 203 12.40 -37.50 -42.13
N SER A 204 12.93 -36.65 -41.23
CA SER A 204 13.91 -36.78 -40.11
C SER A 204 13.85 -35.46 -39.28
N THR A 205 14.43 -35.27 -38.08
CA THR A 205 15.61 -35.82 -37.38
C THR A 205 15.37 -36.01 -35.85
N THR A 206 16.33 -36.59 -35.14
CA THR A 206 16.27 -36.90 -33.69
C THR A 206 17.63 -36.76 -33.01
N PHE A 207 17.66 -36.59 -31.68
CA PHE A 207 18.75 -37.06 -30.81
C PHE A 207 18.27 -37.27 -29.36
N SER A 208 18.86 -38.27 -28.68
CA SER A 208 18.70 -38.58 -27.25
C SER A 208 19.91 -39.41 -26.79
N SER A 209 20.22 -39.49 -25.50
CA SER A 209 21.47 -40.10 -25.00
C SER A 209 21.37 -40.72 -23.60
N SER A 210 22.22 -41.73 -23.34
CA SER A 210 22.50 -42.34 -22.02
C SER A 210 23.81 -43.16 -22.06
N PRO A 211 24.44 -43.54 -20.92
CA PRO A 211 25.91 -43.60 -20.82
C PRO A 211 26.56 -44.98 -20.52
N THR A 212 27.90 -45.04 -20.60
CA THR A 212 28.76 -46.15 -20.07
C THR A 212 30.16 -45.62 -19.64
N LEU A 213 31.06 -46.49 -19.10
CA LEU A 213 32.24 -46.12 -18.27
C LEU A 213 33.63 -46.59 -18.78
N GLN A 214 34.66 -45.72 -18.58
CA GLN A 214 36.12 -45.97 -18.34
C GLN A 214 36.95 -46.78 -19.38
N THR A 215 38.30 -46.74 -19.50
CA THR A 215 39.42 -46.58 -18.53
C THR A 215 40.78 -46.19 -19.22
N LEU A 216 41.88 -45.98 -18.45
CA LEU A 216 43.35 -45.96 -18.80
C LEU A 216 44.01 -44.61 -19.21
N ARG A 217 45.26 -44.21 -18.84
CA ARG A 217 46.32 -44.71 -17.88
C ARG A 217 47.42 -43.63 -17.61
N ARG A 218 48.36 -43.89 -16.66
CA ARG A 218 49.68 -43.21 -16.31
C ARG A 218 49.63 -42.01 -15.33
N THR A 219 50.55 -41.79 -14.36
CA THR A 219 51.54 -42.64 -13.62
C THR A 219 51.96 -41.99 -12.25
N LEU A 220 52.60 -42.77 -11.36
CA LEU A 220 53.08 -42.49 -9.96
C LEU A 220 54.45 -41.71 -9.88
N PRO A 221 55.12 -41.43 -8.71
CA PRO A 221 54.92 -41.85 -7.28
C PRO A 221 55.18 -40.77 -6.15
N ILE A 222 55.30 -41.23 -4.88
CA ILE A 222 55.94 -40.60 -3.66
C ILE A 222 55.05 -39.66 -2.78
N SER A 223 55.14 -39.58 -1.43
CA SER A 223 55.34 -40.57 -0.33
C SER A 223 55.10 -39.94 1.07
N LEU A 224 54.70 -40.77 2.03
CA LEU A 224 54.48 -40.59 3.50
C LEU A 224 55.39 -39.62 4.30
N SER A 225 54.85 -38.96 5.34
CA SER A 225 55.18 -39.23 6.77
C SER A 225 54.53 -38.29 7.83
N HIS A 226 54.35 -38.82 9.04
CA HIS A 226 54.13 -38.18 10.36
C HIS A 226 55.41 -38.48 11.21
N PRO A 227 55.78 -37.77 12.33
CA PRO A 227 55.04 -37.89 13.62
C PRO A 227 55.29 -36.90 14.81
N PHE A 228 54.57 -37.16 15.91
CA PHE A 228 54.99 -37.16 17.35
C PHE A 228 55.06 -35.91 18.27
N LEU A 229 54.62 -36.20 19.51
CA LEU A 229 55.06 -35.76 20.86
C LEU A 229 54.38 -34.59 21.62
N SER A 230 54.08 -34.90 22.90
CA SER A 230 53.64 -34.06 24.03
C SER A 230 54.81 -33.90 25.03
N PRO A 231 54.68 -33.46 26.32
CA PRO A 231 53.53 -32.87 27.05
C PRO A 231 53.91 -31.56 27.82
N HIS A 232 53.02 -31.04 28.68
CA HIS A 232 53.34 -30.72 30.10
C HIS A 232 52.11 -30.28 30.93
N SER A 233 52.14 -30.63 32.21
CA SER A 233 51.26 -30.19 33.33
C SER A 233 52.17 -29.79 34.52
N PRO A 234 51.69 -29.40 35.73
CA PRO A 234 50.33 -29.07 36.19
C PRO A 234 50.27 -27.76 37.03
N SER A 235 49.10 -27.39 37.61
CA SER A 235 48.94 -27.16 39.07
C SER A 235 47.54 -26.64 39.49
N SER A 236 46.94 -27.32 40.46
CA SER A 236 45.95 -26.78 41.42
C SER A 236 46.68 -26.61 42.78
N PRO A 237 46.22 -25.79 43.76
CA PRO A 237 45.13 -26.19 44.67
C PRO A 237 44.23 -25.03 45.22
N LEU A 238 42.90 -25.18 45.33
CA LEU A 238 42.07 -25.62 46.50
C LEU A 238 41.72 -24.59 47.59
N PHE A 239 40.49 -24.73 48.13
CA PHE A 239 39.94 -24.29 49.45
C PHE A 239 40.06 -22.80 49.85
N LEU A 240 39.02 -22.12 50.36
CA LEU A 240 38.12 -22.54 51.45
C LEU A 240 36.69 -21.97 51.32
N SER A 241 35.70 -22.74 51.75
CA SER A 241 34.43 -22.24 52.30
C SER A 241 34.58 -22.09 53.83
N PRO A 242 33.80 -21.25 54.56
CA PRO A 242 32.50 -21.77 55.03
C PRO A 242 31.36 -20.76 55.38
N ARG A 243 30.13 -21.28 55.27
CA ARG A 243 28.99 -21.15 56.24
C ARG A 243 28.23 -19.82 56.48
N ARG A 244 26.89 -19.96 56.31
CA ARG A 244 25.77 -19.52 57.20
C ARG A 244 25.56 -18.00 57.34
N LEU A 245 24.33 -17.46 57.37
CA LEU A 245 23.07 -17.96 57.96
C LEU A 245 21.84 -17.65 57.10
N ARG A 246 20.77 -18.45 57.23
CA ARG A 246 19.38 -18.01 57.01
C ARG A 246 18.77 -17.57 58.34
N PRO A 247 17.93 -16.53 58.34
CA PRO A 247 16.70 -16.54 59.11
C PRO A 247 15.49 -16.54 58.18
N SER A 248 14.49 -17.38 58.46
CA SER A 248 13.16 -17.31 57.84
C SER A 248 12.26 -16.40 58.67
N PHE A 249 11.54 -15.48 58.03
CA PHE A 249 10.45 -14.74 58.67
C PHE A 249 9.18 -14.71 57.81
N SER A 250 8.06 -14.51 58.51
CA SER A 250 6.67 -14.79 58.12
C SER A 250 6.09 -13.90 57.04
N HIS A 251 5.05 -14.40 56.35
CA HIS A 251 4.19 -13.62 55.47
C HIS A 251 3.52 -12.42 56.18
N HIS A 252 3.55 -11.26 55.53
CA HIS A 252 2.57 -10.19 55.72
C HIS A 252 2.03 -9.74 54.35
N HIS A 253 0.71 -9.66 54.21
CA HIS A 253 0.06 -9.17 53.01
C HIS A 253 0.10 -7.63 52.98
N HIS A 254 1.02 -7.05 52.20
CA HIS A 254 0.94 -5.64 51.84
C HIS A 254 0.13 -5.43 50.56
N ARG A 255 -1.12 -4.98 50.70
CA ARG A 255 -1.80 -4.24 49.63
C ARG A 255 -0.98 -2.98 49.33
N ARG A 256 -0.43 -2.85 48.11
CA ARG A 256 0.09 -1.58 47.64
C ARG A 256 -1.06 -0.75 47.07
N PHE A 257 -1.37 0.37 47.72
CA PHE A 257 -2.08 1.47 47.08
C PHE A 257 -1.18 2.05 45.99
N SER A 258 -1.73 2.31 44.81
CA SER A 258 -1.12 3.22 43.84
C SER A 258 -1.68 4.61 44.10
N ALA A 259 -0.81 5.60 44.34
CA ALA A 259 -1.24 6.96 44.62
C ALA A 259 -1.63 7.67 43.31
N ARG A 260 -2.92 7.99 43.15
CA ARG A 260 -3.35 8.98 42.15
C ARG A 260 -2.86 10.36 42.59
N ALA A 261 -2.33 11.13 41.63
CA ALA A 261 -2.21 12.57 41.80
C ALA A 261 -3.59 13.20 41.54
N GLU A 262 -4.36 13.45 42.60
CA GLU A 262 -5.65 14.13 42.51
C GLU A 262 -5.50 15.61 42.83
N SER A 263 -5.91 16.46 41.88
CA SER A 263 -6.00 17.91 42.09
C SER A 263 -7.05 18.56 41.18
N ASP A 264 -8.31 18.15 41.32
CA ASP A 264 -9.41 19.13 41.28
C ASP A 264 -10.63 18.66 42.11
N ASN A 265 -11.52 19.60 42.39
CA ASN A 265 -12.48 19.60 43.49
C ASN A 265 -13.53 18.46 43.46
N GLY A 266 -13.45 17.56 44.45
CA GLY A 266 -14.61 17.11 45.24
C GLY A 266 -15.74 16.33 44.56
N ALA A 267 -15.58 15.89 43.31
CA ALA A 267 -16.56 15.09 42.58
C ALA A 267 -16.18 13.60 42.59
N GLU A 268 -17.20 12.72 42.61
CA GLU A 268 -17.05 11.29 42.32
C GLU A 268 -16.26 11.08 41.00
N PRO A 269 -15.35 10.09 40.91
CA PRO A 269 -14.60 9.82 39.69
C PRO A 269 -15.56 9.51 38.53
N ARG A 270 -15.69 10.43 37.58
CA ARG A 270 -16.54 10.24 36.40
C ARG A 270 -16.09 9.00 35.62
N HIS A 271 -16.90 7.95 35.72
CA HIS A 271 -16.83 6.82 34.80
C HIS A 271 -17.29 7.29 33.42
N TYR A 272 -16.40 7.15 32.45
CA TYR A 272 -16.69 7.26 31.03
C TYR A 272 -16.66 5.85 30.43
N ASP A 273 -17.38 5.62 29.33
CA ASP A 273 -17.32 4.34 28.60
C ASP A 273 -15.92 4.13 27.97
N PHE A 274 -15.29 5.21 27.53
CA PHE A 274 -13.97 5.21 26.90
C PHE A 274 -13.04 6.32 27.44
N ASP A 275 -11.73 6.11 27.38
CA ASP A 275 -10.74 7.17 27.57
C ASP A 275 -10.62 8.04 26.30
N LEU A 276 -10.80 7.44 25.12
CA LEU A 276 -10.84 8.12 23.82
C LEU A 276 -12.02 7.64 22.97
N PHE A 277 -12.80 8.59 22.43
CA PHE A 277 -13.77 8.32 21.37
C PHE A 277 -13.42 9.09 20.10
N THR A 278 -13.12 8.39 19.02
CA THR A 278 -12.74 8.98 17.75
C THR A 278 -13.92 9.01 16.77
N VAL A 279 -14.20 10.17 16.19
CA VAL A 279 -15.19 10.35 15.11
C VAL A 279 -14.44 10.39 13.78
N GLY A 280 -14.61 9.34 12.97
CA GLY A 280 -13.94 9.14 11.68
C GLY A 280 -12.78 8.15 11.76
N ALA A 281 -12.85 7.04 11.02
CA ALA A 281 -11.79 6.04 10.86
C ALA A 281 -10.96 6.29 9.59
N GLY A 282 -10.69 7.56 9.28
CA GLY A 282 -9.66 7.97 8.34
C GLY A 282 -8.24 7.80 8.90
N SER A 283 -7.23 8.16 8.10
CA SER A 283 -5.81 7.86 8.40
C SER A 283 -5.35 8.35 9.78
N GLY A 284 -5.68 9.60 10.15
CA GLY A 284 -5.36 10.15 11.47
C GLY A 284 -6.12 9.47 12.61
N GLY A 285 -7.43 9.26 12.43
CA GLY A 285 -8.30 8.63 13.43
C GLY A 285 -7.93 7.19 13.74
N VAL A 286 -7.64 6.37 12.72
CA VAL A 286 -7.13 5.00 12.90
C VAL A 286 -5.78 5.00 13.60
N ARG A 287 -4.86 5.89 13.22
CA ARG A 287 -3.53 5.96 13.84
C ARG A 287 -3.61 6.35 15.31
N ALA A 288 -4.38 7.38 15.64
CA ALA A 288 -4.59 7.83 17.01
C ALA A 288 -5.24 6.75 17.86
N SER A 289 -6.37 6.19 17.38
CA SER A 289 -7.14 5.19 18.13
C SER A 289 -6.31 3.94 18.43
N ARG A 290 -5.58 3.43 17.42
CA ARG A 290 -4.66 2.29 17.59
C ARG A 290 -3.54 2.59 18.57
N PHE A 291 -2.91 3.77 18.48
CA PHE A 291 -1.78 4.09 19.37
C PHE A 291 -2.25 4.35 20.81
N ALA A 292 -3.41 4.97 21.01
CA ALA A 292 -4.02 5.14 22.33
C ALA A 292 -4.32 3.79 22.99
N ALA A 293 -4.95 2.86 22.27
CA ALA A 293 -5.25 1.52 22.79
C ALA A 293 -3.98 0.70 23.07
N ASN A 294 -2.96 0.77 22.18
CA ASN A 294 -1.63 0.21 22.43
C ASN A 294 -0.87 0.86 23.62
N PHE A 295 -1.36 1.98 24.16
CA PHE A 295 -0.85 2.62 25.38
C PHE A 295 -1.76 2.35 26.61
N GLY A 296 -2.74 1.46 26.49
CA GLY A 296 -3.60 0.99 27.60
C GLY A 296 -4.90 1.78 27.79
N ALA A 297 -5.25 2.69 26.88
CA ALA A 297 -6.52 3.43 26.93
C ALA A 297 -7.70 2.56 26.49
N SER A 298 -8.88 2.75 27.08
CA SER A 298 -10.14 2.26 26.50
C SER A 298 -10.51 3.14 25.30
N VAL A 299 -10.67 2.56 24.10
CA VAL A 299 -10.87 3.34 22.87
C VAL A 299 -12.04 2.84 22.03
N ALA A 300 -12.86 3.77 21.57
CA ALA A 300 -13.82 3.57 20.48
C ALA A 300 -13.49 4.44 19.26
N VAL A 301 -13.90 3.98 18.08
CA VAL A 301 -13.95 4.79 16.86
C VAL A 301 -15.27 4.54 16.13
N CYS A 302 -15.97 5.60 15.74
CA CYS A 302 -17.13 5.50 14.85
C CYS A 302 -16.80 5.90 13.41
N GLU A 303 -17.39 5.20 12.45
CA GLU A 303 -17.25 5.46 11.02
C GLU A 303 -18.54 5.09 10.28
N LEU A 304 -18.82 5.77 9.17
CA LEU A 304 -20.00 5.50 8.35
C LEU A 304 -19.90 4.14 7.62
N PRO A 305 -21.03 3.51 7.27
CA PRO A 305 -21.07 2.36 6.37
C PRO A 305 -20.26 2.59 5.08
N PHE A 306 -19.63 1.53 4.58
CA PHE A 306 -18.74 1.63 3.42
C PHE A 306 -19.48 2.06 2.13
N ALA A 307 -18.89 3.02 1.42
CA ALA A 307 -19.11 3.23 0.00
C ALA A 307 -17.85 3.76 -0.69
N THR A 308 -17.74 3.57 -2.00
CA THR A 308 -16.69 4.18 -2.86
C THR A 308 -16.83 5.70 -2.94
N ILE A 309 -18.07 6.20 -2.99
CA ILE A 309 -18.40 7.64 -2.99
C ILE A 309 -18.88 8.06 -1.59
N SER A 310 -18.35 9.17 -1.05
CA SER A 310 -18.79 9.69 0.26
C SER A 310 -20.15 10.38 0.18
N SER A 311 -20.93 10.25 1.25
CA SER A 311 -22.15 11.03 1.47
C SER A 311 -22.30 11.37 2.96
N GLU A 312 -23.43 11.98 3.32
CA GLU A 312 -23.81 12.25 4.72
C GLU A 312 -24.13 10.99 5.55
N THR A 313 -24.26 9.83 4.89
CA THR A 313 -24.56 8.53 5.51
C THR A 313 -23.64 7.40 5.06
N SER A 314 -22.68 7.66 4.15
CA SER A 314 -21.72 6.67 3.65
C SER A 314 -20.29 7.21 3.61
N GLY A 315 -19.35 6.37 4.05
CA GLY A 315 -17.94 6.69 4.24
C GLY A 315 -17.13 5.41 4.15
N GLY A 316 -16.63 4.94 5.29
CA GLY A 316 -16.01 3.62 5.41
C GLY A 316 -14.60 3.65 6.01
N VAL A 317 -14.29 2.56 6.73
CA VAL A 317 -13.03 2.40 7.46
C VAL A 317 -11.82 2.45 6.52
N GLY A 318 -10.84 3.28 6.87
CA GLY A 318 -9.71 3.69 6.01
C GLY A 318 -9.85 5.12 5.49
N GLY A 319 -11.09 5.62 5.35
CA GLY A 319 -11.40 6.99 4.95
C GLY A 319 -10.92 7.37 3.54
N THR A 320 -10.87 8.68 3.28
CA THR A 320 -10.64 9.26 1.94
C THR A 320 -9.42 8.67 1.24
N CYS A 321 -8.26 8.62 1.92
CA CYS A 321 -7.00 8.11 1.37
C CYS A 321 -7.08 6.70 0.76
N VAL A 322 -7.71 5.79 1.50
CA VAL A 322 -7.78 4.36 1.14
C VAL A 322 -8.87 4.13 0.10
N LEU A 323 -10.05 4.75 0.26
CA LEU A 323 -11.26 4.38 -0.49
C LEU A 323 -11.48 5.21 -1.76
N ARG A 324 -11.03 6.46 -1.77
CA ARG A 324 -11.40 7.49 -2.77
C ARG A 324 -10.31 8.57 -2.94
N GLY A 325 -9.06 8.18 -2.74
CA GLY A 325 -7.93 9.10 -2.66
C GLY A 325 -6.65 8.43 -3.11
N CYS A 326 -5.57 8.61 -2.35
CA CYS A 326 -4.21 8.21 -2.69
C CYS A 326 -4.10 6.81 -3.31
N VAL A 327 -4.75 5.79 -2.73
CA VAL A 327 -4.66 4.40 -3.21
C VAL A 327 -5.31 4.20 -4.59
N PRO A 328 -6.66 4.32 -4.76
CA PRO A 328 -7.31 4.10 -6.06
C PRO A 328 -6.80 5.05 -7.15
N LYS A 329 -6.51 6.31 -6.81
CA LYS A 329 -5.90 7.26 -7.75
C LYS A 329 -4.53 6.78 -8.23
N LYS A 330 -3.67 6.25 -7.35
CA LYS A 330 -2.33 5.74 -7.73
C LYS A 330 -2.43 4.48 -8.58
N LEU A 331 -3.42 3.61 -8.35
CA LEU A 331 -3.72 2.48 -9.24
C LEU A 331 -4.12 2.95 -10.65
N LEU A 332 -4.99 3.97 -10.75
CA LEU A 332 -5.37 4.57 -12.04
C LEU A 332 -4.18 5.27 -12.73
N VAL A 333 -3.28 5.93 -11.99
CA VAL A 333 -2.03 6.50 -12.55
C VAL A 333 -1.09 5.41 -13.09
N PHE A 334 -0.98 4.26 -12.42
CA PHE A 334 -0.21 3.14 -12.95
C PHE A 334 -0.84 2.59 -14.24
N ALA A 335 -2.16 2.41 -14.28
CA ALA A 335 -2.86 1.94 -15.48
C ALA A 335 -2.71 2.91 -16.67
N SER A 336 -2.74 4.22 -16.41
CA SER A 336 -2.63 5.24 -17.46
C SER A 336 -1.20 5.49 -17.97
N LYS A 337 -0.16 5.03 -17.26
CA LYS A 337 1.23 5.07 -17.74
C LYS A 337 1.48 4.14 -18.94
N TYR A 338 0.87 2.96 -18.96
CA TYR A 338 1.20 1.92 -19.94
C TYR A 338 1.07 2.36 -21.40
N SER A 339 0.11 3.23 -21.73
CA SER A 339 -0.07 3.74 -23.09
C SER A 339 1.15 4.51 -23.61
N HIS A 340 1.82 5.25 -22.72
CA HIS A 340 3.05 5.97 -23.00
C HIS A 340 4.26 5.03 -22.99
N GLU A 341 4.32 4.05 -22.09
CA GLU A 341 5.39 3.04 -22.06
C GLU A 341 5.40 2.16 -23.33
N PHE A 342 4.23 1.83 -23.89
CA PHE A 342 4.12 1.16 -25.19
C PHE A 342 4.60 2.07 -26.34
N GLU A 343 4.22 3.34 -26.32
CA GLU A 343 4.64 4.35 -27.32
C GLU A 343 6.18 4.56 -27.29
N GLU A 344 6.78 4.62 -26.10
CA GLU A 344 8.23 4.68 -25.91
C GLU A 344 8.95 3.43 -26.42
N SER A 345 8.34 2.24 -26.26
CA SER A 345 8.96 0.94 -26.54
C SER A 345 9.42 0.80 -27.99
N HIS A 346 8.77 1.49 -28.94
CA HIS A 346 9.14 1.45 -30.36
C HIS A 346 10.56 1.98 -30.62
N GLY A 347 11.01 2.98 -29.88
CA GLY A 347 12.39 3.49 -29.95
C GLY A 347 13.45 2.49 -29.44
N PHE A 348 13.01 1.52 -28.64
CA PHE A 348 13.82 0.38 -28.18
C PHE A 348 13.64 -0.86 -29.07
N GLY A 349 12.96 -0.72 -30.23
CA GLY A 349 12.80 -1.76 -31.24
C GLY A 349 11.59 -2.69 -31.05
N TRP A 350 10.73 -2.46 -30.04
CA TRP A 350 9.51 -3.23 -29.86
C TRP A 350 8.50 -2.97 -30.97
N LYS A 351 7.73 -4.01 -31.32
CA LYS A 351 6.73 -4.00 -32.39
C LYS A 351 5.55 -4.87 -31.99
N TYR A 352 4.35 -4.43 -32.35
CA TYR A 352 3.10 -5.13 -32.10
C TYR A 352 2.33 -5.28 -33.41
N GLU A 353 1.55 -6.35 -33.57
CA GLU A 353 0.67 -6.51 -34.74
C GLU A 353 -0.57 -5.63 -34.67
N THR A 354 -1.00 -5.28 -33.45
CA THR A 354 -2.08 -4.34 -33.14
C THR A 354 -1.75 -3.57 -31.87
N GLU A 355 -2.23 -2.33 -31.76
CA GLU A 355 -2.05 -1.50 -30.57
C GLU A 355 -2.72 -2.12 -29.32
N PRO A 356 -2.04 -2.15 -28.16
CA PRO A 356 -2.62 -2.62 -26.90
C PRO A 356 -3.90 -1.85 -26.52
N LYS A 357 -4.98 -2.59 -26.24
CA LYS A 357 -6.28 -2.03 -25.86
C LYS A 357 -6.46 -2.08 -24.35
N HIS A 358 -6.84 -0.95 -23.75
CA HIS A 358 -7.18 -0.86 -22.33
C HIS A 358 -8.66 -1.20 -22.10
N ASP A 359 -8.93 -2.17 -21.23
CA ASP A 359 -10.28 -2.44 -20.72
C ASP A 359 -10.50 -1.72 -19.37
N TRP A 360 -11.46 -0.80 -19.36
CA TRP A 360 -11.87 -0.08 -18.15
C TRP A 360 -12.57 -0.99 -17.13
N SER A 361 -13.31 -2.02 -17.56
CA SER A 361 -14.07 -2.87 -16.65
C SER A 361 -13.15 -3.73 -15.77
N THR A 362 -12.12 -4.36 -16.35
CA THR A 362 -11.06 -5.06 -15.61
C THR A 362 -10.31 -4.14 -14.65
N LEU A 363 -9.94 -2.92 -15.06
CA LEU A 363 -9.27 -1.95 -14.17
C LEU A 363 -10.14 -1.65 -12.93
N MET A 364 -11.43 -1.37 -13.15
CA MET A 364 -12.34 -0.98 -12.07
C MET A 364 -12.72 -2.15 -11.15
N ALA A 365 -12.86 -3.36 -11.70
CA ALA A 365 -13.04 -4.58 -10.92
C ALA A 365 -11.83 -4.86 -10.01
N ASN A 366 -10.61 -4.83 -10.57
CA ASN A 366 -9.37 -5.04 -9.83
C ASN A 366 -9.14 -3.96 -8.76
N LYS A 367 -9.40 -2.69 -9.09
CA LYS A 367 -9.40 -1.56 -8.13
C LYS A 367 -10.35 -1.86 -6.97
N ASN A 368 -11.62 -2.18 -7.25
CA ASN A 368 -12.63 -2.38 -6.22
C ASN A 368 -12.36 -3.63 -5.36
N ALA A 369 -11.79 -4.71 -5.91
CA ALA A 369 -11.35 -5.87 -5.14
C ALA A 369 -10.23 -5.52 -4.14
N GLU A 370 -9.24 -4.72 -4.56
CA GLU A 370 -8.18 -4.23 -3.67
C GLU A 370 -8.73 -3.31 -2.57
N LEU A 371 -9.72 -2.46 -2.88
CA LEU A 371 -10.40 -1.64 -1.86
C LEU A 371 -11.07 -2.52 -0.78
N GLN A 372 -11.77 -3.60 -1.16
CA GLN A 372 -12.36 -4.53 -0.19
C GLN A 372 -11.31 -5.20 0.70
N ARG A 373 -10.20 -5.67 0.10
CA ARG A 373 -9.08 -6.26 0.84
C ARG A 373 -8.48 -5.29 1.86
N LEU A 374 -8.30 -4.03 1.48
CA LEU A 374 -7.78 -2.98 2.35
C LEU A 374 -8.74 -2.61 3.48
N ILE A 375 -10.06 -2.54 3.24
CA ILE A 375 -11.07 -2.32 4.29
C ILE A 375 -10.98 -3.41 5.35
N GLY A 376 -10.86 -4.68 4.94
CA GLY A 376 -10.65 -5.81 5.85
C GLY A 376 -9.39 -5.64 6.71
N ILE A 377 -8.27 -5.24 6.10
CA ILE A 377 -7.01 -4.95 6.80
C ILE A 377 -7.18 -3.81 7.81
N TYR A 378 -7.82 -2.69 7.46
CA TYR A 378 -8.02 -1.57 8.39
C TYR A 378 -8.99 -1.92 9.53
N LYS A 379 -10.08 -2.67 9.27
CA LYS A 379 -10.97 -3.20 10.34
C LYS A 379 -10.19 -4.14 11.29
N ASN A 380 -9.33 -5.02 10.76
CA ASN A 380 -8.48 -5.91 11.56
C ASN A 380 -7.40 -5.15 12.36
N ILE A 381 -6.80 -4.09 11.81
CA ILE A 381 -5.80 -3.25 12.51
C ILE A 381 -6.39 -2.56 13.75
N LEU A 382 -7.67 -2.16 13.70
CA LEU A 382 -8.39 -1.62 14.86
C LEU A 382 -8.73 -2.72 15.87
N LYS A 383 -9.34 -3.83 15.39
CA LYS A 383 -9.73 -4.98 16.22
C LYS A 383 -8.56 -5.57 17.00
N ASN A 384 -7.43 -5.79 16.35
CA ASN A 384 -6.24 -6.42 16.96
C ASN A 384 -5.54 -5.50 17.97
N ALA A 385 -5.87 -4.21 18.00
CA ALA A 385 -5.43 -3.26 19.02
C ALA A 385 -6.46 -3.07 20.15
N GLY A 386 -7.56 -3.83 20.17
CA GLY A 386 -8.63 -3.70 21.17
C GLY A 386 -9.57 -2.50 20.97
N VAL A 387 -9.48 -1.79 19.84
CA VAL A 387 -10.34 -0.63 19.55
C VAL A 387 -11.76 -1.09 19.22
N THR A 388 -12.75 -0.53 19.92
CA THR A 388 -14.17 -0.76 19.62
C THR A 388 -14.57 0.02 18.37
N LEU A 389 -14.71 -0.67 17.23
CA LEU A 389 -15.27 -0.09 16.01
C LEU A 389 -16.80 -0.06 16.10
N ILE A 390 -17.39 1.11 15.88
CA ILE A 390 -18.83 1.35 15.84
C ILE A 390 -19.17 1.81 14.41
N GLU A 391 -20.10 1.15 13.73
CA GLU A 391 -20.58 1.62 12.43
C GLU A 391 -21.78 2.56 12.65
N GLY A 392 -21.74 3.76 12.08
CA GLY A 392 -22.78 4.79 12.23
C GLY A 392 -22.25 6.24 12.25
N ARG A 393 -23.15 7.24 12.24
CA ARG A 393 -22.76 8.65 12.21
C ARG A 393 -22.55 9.23 13.61
N GLY A 394 -21.28 9.43 13.98
CA GLY A 394 -20.93 10.16 15.20
C GLY A 394 -21.24 11.66 15.13
N LYS A 395 -21.78 12.18 16.24
CA LYS A 395 -22.16 13.58 16.46
C LYS A 395 -21.90 13.95 17.91
N ILE A 396 -21.18 15.04 18.15
CA ILE A 396 -20.81 15.46 19.50
C ILE A 396 -21.96 16.28 20.08
N VAL A 397 -22.48 15.88 21.24
CA VAL A 397 -23.66 16.52 21.86
C VAL A 397 -23.31 17.37 23.08
N ASP A 398 -22.21 17.04 23.77
CA ASP A 398 -21.60 17.82 24.85
C ASP A 398 -20.07 17.55 24.86
N PRO A 399 -19.25 18.22 25.70
CA PRO A 399 -17.79 18.06 25.72
C PRO A 399 -17.27 16.63 25.95
N HIS A 400 -18.09 15.71 26.45
CA HIS A 400 -17.74 14.34 26.80
C HIS A 400 -18.66 13.26 26.22
N THR A 401 -19.68 13.62 25.41
CA THR A 401 -20.63 12.64 24.87
C THR A 401 -20.74 12.70 23.35
N VAL A 402 -20.68 11.52 22.72
CA VAL A 402 -20.94 11.31 21.28
C VAL A 402 -22.23 10.49 21.12
N ASP A 403 -23.14 11.03 20.32
CA ASP A 403 -24.32 10.36 19.76
C ASP A 403 -23.89 9.64 18.47
N VAL A 404 -24.10 8.32 18.39
CA VAL A 404 -23.97 7.54 17.16
C VAL A 404 -25.32 6.92 16.84
N ASP A 405 -25.98 7.44 15.81
CA ASP A 405 -27.30 7.02 15.30
C ASP A 405 -28.37 6.81 16.41
N GLY A 406 -28.38 7.67 17.42
CA GLY A 406 -29.33 7.66 18.53
C GLY A 406 -28.82 6.99 19.82
N LYS A 407 -27.64 6.37 19.80
CA LYS A 407 -26.99 5.80 20.99
C LYS A 407 -25.89 6.73 21.50
N LEU A 408 -26.02 7.16 22.76
CA LEU A 408 -25.01 7.96 23.44
C LEU A 408 -23.85 7.10 23.96
N TYR A 409 -22.65 7.65 23.88
CA TYR A 409 -21.39 7.10 24.39
C TYR A 409 -20.58 8.21 25.07
N SER A 410 -20.09 7.95 26.28
CA SER A 410 -19.33 8.92 27.08
C SER A 410 -17.83 8.67 27.02
N ALA A 411 -17.01 9.73 27.00
CA ALA A 411 -15.56 9.64 26.82
C ALA A 411 -14.78 10.73 27.56
N ARG A 412 -13.60 10.39 28.11
CA ARG A 412 -12.70 11.40 28.70
C ARG A 412 -12.19 12.38 27.64
N HIS A 413 -11.84 11.88 26.46
CA HIS A 413 -11.40 12.67 25.32
C HIS A 413 -12.18 12.28 24.05
N ILE A 414 -12.48 13.28 23.21
CA ILE A 414 -13.09 13.10 21.90
C ILE A 414 -12.10 13.57 20.84
N LEU A 415 -11.90 12.76 19.80
CA LEU A 415 -11.06 13.10 18.65
C LEU A 415 -11.89 13.22 17.38
N VAL A 416 -11.78 14.36 16.70
CA VAL A 416 -12.39 14.60 15.40
C VAL A 416 -11.37 14.34 14.30
N ALA A 417 -11.58 13.26 13.53
CA ALA A 417 -10.70 12.80 12.47
C ALA A 417 -11.47 12.46 11.18
N VAL A 418 -12.61 13.12 10.99
CA VAL A 418 -13.58 12.96 9.89
C VAL A 418 -13.05 13.33 8.50
N GLY A 419 -11.88 13.95 8.40
CA GLY A 419 -11.35 14.45 7.12
C GLY A 419 -12.28 15.48 6.50
N GLY A 420 -12.65 15.28 5.23
CA GLY A 420 -13.63 16.11 4.54
C GLY A 420 -13.74 15.83 3.04
N ARG A 421 -14.36 16.76 2.29
CA ARG A 421 -14.94 16.47 0.97
C ARG A 421 -14.63 17.52 -0.11
N PRO A 422 -14.71 17.16 -1.40
CA PRO A 422 -14.67 18.10 -2.52
C PRO A 422 -15.81 19.13 -2.50
N SER A 423 -15.62 20.25 -3.20
CA SER A 423 -16.63 21.31 -3.33
C SER A 423 -16.99 21.58 -4.79
N ILE A 424 -18.21 21.23 -5.20
CA ILE A 424 -18.72 21.56 -6.54
C ILE A 424 -19.22 23.03 -6.53
N PRO A 425 -18.78 23.90 -7.46
CA PRO A 425 -19.26 25.28 -7.54
C PRO A 425 -20.77 25.40 -7.75
N GLU A 426 -21.38 26.37 -7.07
CA GLU A 426 -22.79 26.75 -7.26
C GLU A 426 -22.97 27.54 -8.57
N ILE A 427 -23.02 26.81 -9.68
CA ILE A 427 -23.36 27.31 -11.02
C ILE A 427 -24.60 26.55 -11.55
N PRO A 428 -25.44 27.17 -12.41
CA PRO A 428 -26.54 26.45 -13.07
C PRO A 428 -26.05 25.19 -13.79
N GLY A 429 -26.74 24.06 -13.57
CA GLY A 429 -26.37 22.76 -14.14
C GLY A 429 -25.30 21.99 -13.33
N SER A 430 -24.87 22.49 -12.16
CA SER A 430 -23.88 21.80 -11.31
C SER A 430 -24.27 20.38 -10.90
N GLU A 431 -25.56 20.03 -10.97
CA GLU A 431 -26.06 18.66 -10.78
C GLU A 431 -25.56 17.64 -11.84
N TYR A 432 -25.02 18.13 -12.97
CA TYR A 432 -24.39 17.30 -14.01
C TYR A 432 -22.89 17.06 -13.78
N ALA A 433 -22.30 17.71 -12.77
CA ALA A 433 -20.91 17.51 -12.39
C ALA A 433 -20.65 16.15 -11.70
N ILE A 434 -19.36 15.86 -11.53
CA ILE A 434 -18.81 14.96 -10.51
C ILE A 434 -17.59 15.59 -9.84
N ASP A 435 -17.28 15.06 -8.67
CA ASP A 435 -16.08 15.30 -7.89
C ASP A 435 -15.04 14.18 -8.08
N SER A 436 -13.98 14.19 -7.26
CA SER A 436 -12.94 13.16 -7.25
C SER A 436 -13.46 11.78 -6.87
N ASP A 437 -14.42 11.71 -5.96
CA ASP A 437 -14.97 10.44 -5.45
C ASP A 437 -15.63 9.66 -6.59
N ALA A 438 -16.55 10.31 -7.30
CA ALA A 438 -17.26 9.70 -8.42
C ALA A 438 -16.38 9.56 -9.67
N ALA A 439 -15.35 10.39 -9.86
CA ALA A 439 -14.38 10.21 -10.93
C ALA A 439 -13.51 8.94 -10.77
N LEU A 440 -13.29 8.47 -9.53
CA LEU A 440 -12.66 7.18 -9.25
C LEU A 440 -13.60 5.98 -9.43
N ASP A 441 -14.90 6.20 -9.61
CA ASP A 441 -15.92 5.13 -9.65
C ASP A 441 -16.84 5.19 -10.88
N LEU A 442 -16.36 5.81 -11.97
CA LEU A 442 -17.07 5.83 -13.25
C LEU A 442 -17.28 4.41 -13.82
N PRO A 443 -18.48 4.05 -14.30
CA PRO A 443 -18.75 2.72 -14.87
C PRO A 443 -18.07 2.51 -16.24
N SER A 444 -17.75 3.60 -16.94
CA SER A 444 -17.10 3.62 -18.25
C SER A 444 -16.10 4.77 -18.31
N ARG A 445 -14.95 4.56 -18.97
CA ARG A 445 -14.05 5.65 -19.33
C ARG A 445 -14.81 6.69 -20.19
N PRO A 446 -14.71 8.01 -19.91
CA PRO A 446 -15.25 9.03 -20.79
C PRO A 446 -14.43 9.13 -22.07
N GLU A 447 -15.08 9.35 -23.22
CA GLU A 447 -14.35 9.64 -24.48
C GLU A 447 -13.66 11.02 -24.41
N LYS A 448 -14.34 11.98 -23.79
CA LYS A 448 -13.90 13.35 -23.58
C LYS A 448 -14.32 13.85 -22.21
N ILE A 449 -13.47 14.63 -21.54
CA ILE A 449 -13.70 15.14 -20.19
C ILE A 449 -13.17 16.57 -20.04
N ALA A 450 -14.01 17.45 -19.49
CA ALA A 450 -13.57 18.73 -18.97
C ALA A 450 -13.30 18.61 -17.46
N ILE A 451 -12.18 19.16 -17.02
CA ILE A 451 -11.71 19.19 -15.64
C ILE A 451 -11.64 20.64 -15.20
N VAL A 452 -12.48 21.04 -14.24
CA VAL A 452 -12.41 22.37 -13.62
C VAL A 452 -11.60 22.26 -12.33
N GLY A 453 -10.47 22.96 -12.26
CA GLY A 453 -9.60 22.97 -11.10
C GLY A 453 -8.12 22.97 -11.49
N GLY A 454 -7.28 23.58 -10.64
CA GLY A 454 -5.85 23.73 -10.90
C GLY A 454 -4.92 23.09 -9.88
N GLY A 455 -5.46 22.44 -8.83
CA GLY A 455 -4.69 21.74 -7.81
C GLY A 455 -4.23 20.34 -8.24
N TYR A 456 -3.59 19.61 -7.32
CA TYR A 456 -2.94 18.35 -7.64
C TYR A 456 -3.92 17.27 -8.12
N ILE A 457 -5.09 17.12 -7.48
CA ILE A 457 -6.15 16.19 -7.94
C ILE A 457 -6.53 16.45 -9.41
N ALA A 458 -6.69 17.71 -9.84
CA ALA A 458 -7.08 18.03 -11.21
C ALA A 458 -6.03 17.58 -12.24
N LEU A 459 -4.75 17.81 -11.98
CA LEU A 459 -3.66 17.41 -12.88
C LEU A 459 -3.39 15.89 -12.84
N GLU A 460 -3.60 15.24 -11.69
CA GLU A 460 -3.55 13.78 -11.57
C GLU A 460 -4.62 13.12 -12.42
N PHE A 461 -5.88 13.57 -12.33
CA PHE A 461 -6.95 13.06 -13.19
C PHE A 461 -6.77 13.41 -14.66
N ALA A 462 -6.25 14.59 -14.99
CA ALA A 462 -5.93 14.95 -16.37
C ALA A 462 -4.91 13.98 -16.96
N GLY A 463 -3.85 13.64 -16.21
CA GLY A 463 -2.89 12.60 -16.58
C GLY A 463 -3.50 11.20 -16.68
N ILE A 464 -4.41 10.83 -15.76
CA ILE A 464 -5.14 9.55 -15.80
C ILE A 464 -5.97 9.43 -17.08
N PHE A 465 -6.88 10.37 -17.33
CA PHE A 465 -7.82 10.25 -18.45
C PHE A 465 -7.13 10.41 -19.80
N ASN A 466 -6.12 11.29 -19.92
CA ASN A 466 -5.33 11.45 -21.14
C ASN A 466 -4.48 10.20 -21.44
N GLY A 467 -3.79 9.65 -20.42
CA GLY A 467 -3.04 8.40 -20.56
C GLY A 467 -3.95 7.22 -20.95
N LEU A 468 -5.20 7.19 -20.48
CA LEU A 468 -6.21 6.22 -20.91
C LEU A 468 -6.91 6.59 -22.25
N ARG A 469 -6.32 7.51 -23.03
CA ARG A 469 -6.73 7.95 -24.38
C ARG A 469 -8.13 8.58 -24.42
N SER A 470 -8.39 9.50 -23.48
CA SER A 470 -9.55 10.41 -23.47
C SER A 470 -9.11 11.80 -23.92
N ASP A 471 -9.98 12.57 -24.58
CA ASP A 471 -9.77 14.00 -24.85
C ASP A 471 -9.95 14.78 -23.53
N VAL A 472 -8.96 15.61 -23.14
CA VAL A 472 -8.90 16.24 -21.81
C VAL A 472 -8.66 17.75 -21.91
N HIS A 473 -9.64 18.50 -21.40
CA HIS A 473 -9.59 19.96 -21.24
C HIS A 473 -9.49 20.32 -19.75
N VAL A 474 -8.56 21.18 -19.35
CA VAL A 474 -8.38 21.62 -17.95
C VAL A 474 -8.64 23.13 -17.85
N PHE A 475 -9.68 23.51 -17.13
CA PHE A 475 -10.13 24.90 -16.94
C PHE A 475 -9.67 25.44 -15.59
N ILE A 476 -8.95 26.57 -15.61
CA ILE A 476 -8.48 27.25 -14.38
C ILE A 476 -8.74 28.76 -14.41
N ARG A 477 -9.26 29.28 -13.29
CA ARG A 477 -9.52 30.72 -13.12
C ARG A 477 -8.25 31.58 -12.98
N GLN A 478 -7.08 30.95 -12.84
CA GLN A 478 -5.77 31.59 -12.70
C GLN A 478 -4.94 31.41 -13.98
N LYS A 479 -3.86 32.18 -14.11
CA LYS A 479 -2.89 32.05 -15.21
C LYS A 479 -2.06 30.75 -15.18
N LYS A 480 -1.88 30.14 -14.01
CA LYS A 480 -1.04 28.95 -13.80
C LYS A 480 -1.69 27.93 -12.87
N VAL A 481 -1.53 26.65 -13.19
CA VAL A 481 -1.83 25.48 -12.34
C VAL A 481 -1.02 25.50 -11.03
N LEU A 482 -1.32 24.59 -10.09
CA LEU A 482 -0.55 24.29 -8.87
C LEU A 482 -0.10 25.51 -8.05
N ARG A 483 -1.04 26.42 -7.71
CA ARG A 483 -0.75 27.55 -6.80
C ARG A 483 -0.09 27.03 -5.50
N GLY A 484 1.03 27.64 -5.10
CA GLY A 484 1.79 27.26 -3.90
C GLY A 484 2.93 26.27 -4.12
N PHE A 485 3.08 25.73 -5.34
CA PHE A 485 4.30 25.03 -5.78
C PHE A 485 5.31 26.04 -6.35
N ASP A 486 6.55 25.61 -6.60
CA ASP A 486 7.58 26.48 -7.17
C ASP A 486 7.29 26.91 -8.63
N GLU A 487 7.48 28.19 -8.97
CA GLU A 487 7.04 28.78 -10.24
C GLU A 487 7.55 28.06 -11.50
N GLU A 488 8.81 27.64 -11.53
CA GLU A 488 9.38 26.98 -12.71
C GLU A 488 8.84 25.54 -12.86
N VAL A 489 8.54 24.87 -11.73
CA VAL A 489 7.89 23.55 -11.71
C VAL A 489 6.45 23.66 -12.23
N ARG A 490 5.74 24.73 -11.86
CA ARG A 490 4.36 25.00 -12.30
C ARG A 490 4.26 25.23 -13.80
N ASP A 491 5.22 25.97 -14.38
CA ASP A 491 5.27 26.20 -15.82
C ASP A 491 5.68 24.93 -16.57
N PHE A 492 6.73 24.25 -16.10
CA PHE A 492 7.26 23.05 -16.73
C PHE A 492 6.24 21.90 -16.78
N VAL A 493 5.51 21.64 -15.69
CA VAL A 493 4.50 20.55 -15.70
C VAL A 493 3.34 20.86 -16.66
N ALA A 494 2.93 22.13 -16.76
CA ALA A 494 1.88 22.54 -17.70
C ALA A 494 2.34 22.40 -19.16
N GLU A 495 3.59 22.80 -19.48
CA GLU A 495 4.20 22.59 -20.79
C GLU A 495 4.26 21.09 -21.15
N GLN A 496 4.82 20.25 -20.27
CA GLN A 496 4.96 18.81 -20.52
C GLN A 496 3.62 18.08 -20.62
N MET A 497 2.60 18.49 -19.85
CA MET A 497 1.24 17.95 -19.98
C MET A 497 0.55 18.41 -21.28
N SER A 498 0.81 19.64 -21.73
CA SER A 498 0.30 20.17 -23.02
C SER A 498 0.92 19.42 -24.20
N LEU A 499 2.23 19.16 -24.17
CA LEU A 499 2.94 18.35 -25.17
C LEU A 499 2.46 16.89 -25.22
N ARG A 500 1.80 16.41 -24.15
CA ARG A 500 1.16 15.09 -24.07
C ARG A 500 -0.33 15.10 -24.47
N GLY A 501 -0.87 16.23 -24.94
CA GLY A 501 -2.22 16.34 -25.51
C GLY A 501 -3.31 16.92 -24.59
N ILE A 502 -2.96 17.43 -23.41
CA ILE A 502 -3.93 18.03 -22.46
C ILE A 502 -4.08 19.53 -22.76
N GLU A 503 -5.30 19.99 -23.07
CA GLU A 503 -5.56 21.41 -23.36
C GLU A 503 -5.84 22.21 -22.08
N PHE A 504 -5.10 23.31 -21.85
CA PHE A 504 -5.25 24.15 -20.65
C PHE A 504 -5.93 25.50 -20.96
N HIS A 505 -7.18 25.64 -20.52
CA HIS A 505 -7.98 26.86 -20.59
C HIS A 505 -7.68 27.75 -19.39
N THR A 506 -6.72 28.66 -19.55
CA THR A 506 -6.21 29.51 -18.45
C THR A 506 -6.91 30.86 -18.35
N GLU A 507 -7.07 31.36 -17.11
CA GLU A 507 -7.89 32.53 -16.78
C GLU A 507 -9.32 32.42 -17.34
N GLU A 508 -9.84 31.19 -17.30
CA GLU A 508 -11.16 30.79 -17.77
C GLU A 508 -11.94 30.07 -16.67
N SER A 509 -13.13 30.56 -16.37
CA SER A 509 -13.98 30.16 -15.25
C SER A 509 -15.34 29.70 -15.75
N PRO A 510 -15.86 28.56 -15.25
CA PRO A 510 -17.18 28.08 -15.64
C PRO A 510 -18.28 28.98 -15.09
N GLN A 511 -19.35 29.13 -15.87
CA GLN A 511 -20.55 29.90 -15.55
C GLN A 511 -21.83 29.05 -15.53
N ALA A 512 -21.89 27.99 -16.33
CA ALA A 512 -23.00 27.02 -16.32
C ALA A 512 -22.58 25.71 -17.00
N ILE A 513 -23.22 24.61 -16.62
CA ILE A 513 -23.20 23.33 -17.35
C ILE A 513 -24.52 23.24 -18.12
N ILE A 514 -24.45 23.07 -19.44
CA ILE A 514 -25.64 22.99 -20.29
C ILE A 514 -25.77 21.54 -20.78
N LYS A 515 -26.97 20.97 -20.64
CA LYS A 515 -27.28 19.62 -21.13
C LYS A 515 -28.13 19.68 -22.39
N SER A 516 -27.61 19.11 -23.46
CA SER A 516 -28.24 19.04 -24.78
C SER A 516 -29.39 18.01 -24.82
N ALA A 517 -30.25 18.13 -25.82
CA ALA A 517 -31.39 17.20 -26.02
C ALA A 517 -30.97 15.76 -26.40
N ASP A 518 -29.74 15.57 -26.90
CA ASP A 518 -29.12 14.25 -27.10
C ASP A 518 -28.41 13.70 -25.86
N GLY A 519 -28.32 14.49 -24.78
CA GLY A 519 -27.67 14.11 -23.53
C GLY A 519 -26.18 14.49 -23.41
N SER A 520 -25.57 15.07 -24.45
CA SER A 520 -24.24 15.68 -24.36
C SER A 520 -24.23 16.86 -23.36
N LEU A 521 -23.04 17.20 -22.87
CA LEU A 521 -22.81 18.35 -22.00
C LEU A 521 -21.91 19.37 -22.71
N SER A 522 -22.15 20.66 -22.49
CA SER A 522 -21.25 21.75 -22.85
C SER A 522 -20.98 22.65 -21.64
N LEU A 523 -19.80 23.26 -21.62
CA LEU A 523 -19.38 24.17 -20.55
C LEU A 523 -19.48 25.60 -21.04
N LYS A 524 -20.37 26.40 -20.44
CA LYS A 524 -20.34 27.84 -20.60
C LYS A 524 -19.31 28.44 -19.64
N THR A 525 -18.47 29.34 -20.13
CA THR A 525 -17.42 30.00 -19.36
C THR A 525 -17.57 31.52 -19.40
N ASN A 526 -16.63 32.25 -18.78
CA ASN A 526 -16.51 33.70 -18.93
C ASN A 526 -15.90 34.14 -20.27
N ARG A 527 -15.42 33.22 -21.12
CA ARG A 527 -14.82 33.52 -22.43
C ARG A 527 -15.68 33.06 -23.60
N GLY A 528 -16.51 32.02 -23.43
CA GLY A 528 -17.42 31.54 -24.47
C GLY A 528 -18.30 30.38 -24.00
N THR A 529 -18.57 29.45 -24.92
CA THR A 529 -19.09 28.12 -24.61
C THR A 529 -18.20 27.11 -25.30
N VAL A 530 -17.68 26.14 -24.57
CA VAL A 530 -16.94 25.01 -25.12
C VAL A 530 -17.95 23.89 -25.41
N GLU A 531 -18.18 23.67 -26.70
CA GLU A 531 -19.16 22.71 -27.21
C GLU A 531 -18.63 21.26 -27.15
N GLU A 532 -19.57 20.31 -27.23
CA GLU A 532 -19.36 18.86 -27.25
C GLU A 532 -18.29 18.35 -26.26
N ILE A 533 -18.59 18.33 -24.95
CA ILE A 533 -17.80 17.60 -23.95
C ILE A 533 -18.32 16.15 -23.88
N GLY A 534 -18.09 15.42 -24.97
CA GLY A 534 -18.49 14.03 -25.16
C GLY A 534 -19.88 13.87 -25.79
N ASN A 535 -20.02 12.91 -26.71
CA ASN A 535 -21.22 12.67 -27.50
C ASN A 535 -21.96 11.40 -27.05
N LEU A 536 -23.25 11.27 -27.38
CA LEU A 536 -24.10 10.16 -26.91
C LEU A 536 -24.45 9.13 -28.01
N ILE A 537 -24.12 7.86 -27.78
CA ILE A 537 -24.50 6.76 -28.67
C ILE A 537 -26.03 6.54 -28.59
N LYS A 538 -26.74 6.96 -29.64
CA LYS A 538 -28.20 6.77 -29.79
C LYS A 538 -28.58 5.30 -29.91
N LEU A 539 -29.11 4.70 -28.85
CA LEU A 539 -29.91 3.48 -28.96
C LEU A 539 -31.33 3.81 -29.43
N LYS A 540 -31.73 3.18 -30.53
CA LYS A 540 -32.98 3.44 -31.26
C LYS A 540 -34.14 2.73 -30.56
N VAL A 541 -35.03 3.49 -29.91
CA VAL A 541 -36.20 2.93 -29.19
C VAL A 541 -37.11 2.15 -30.14
N ILE A 542 -37.23 0.84 -29.91
CA ILE A 542 -38.28 -0.02 -30.46
C ILE A 542 -39.40 -0.11 -29.41
N LYS A 543 -40.66 -0.16 -29.87
CA LYS A 543 -41.86 -0.18 -29.03
C LYS A 543 -42.55 -1.54 -29.09
N LEU A 544 -43.37 -1.81 -28.05
CA LEU A 544 -44.02 -3.09 -27.72
C LEU A 544 -43.01 -4.17 -27.25
N GLY A 545 -43.33 -5.05 -26.31
CA GLY A 545 -44.58 -5.18 -25.53
C GLY A 545 -44.36 -6.06 -24.29
N GLU A 546 -45.38 -6.15 -23.43
CA GLU A 546 -45.40 -6.86 -22.14
C GLU A 546 -44.74 -8.25 -22.13
N VAL A 547 -43.95 -8.57 -21.08
CA VAL A 547 -43.83 -9.88 -20.37
C VAL A 547 -42.58 -9.88 -19.42
N ILE A 548 -42.62 -10.72 -18.37
CA ILE A 548 -41.56 -11.04 -17.38
C ILE A 548 -41.24 -9.96 -16.33
N GLN A 549 -41.67 -10.22 -15.09
CA GLN A 549 -40.98 -9.79 -13.87
C GLN A 549 -39.78 -10.73 -13.60
N PHE A 550 -38.83 -10.30 -12.77
CA PHE A 550 -37.70 -11.13 -12.31
C PHE A 550 -36.68 -11.56 -13.39
N LEU A 551 -36.12 -10.59 -14.12
CA LEU A 551 -34.73 -10.64 -14.61
C LEU A 551 -34.27 -9.25 -15.09
N ASN A 552 -33.86 -8.36 -14.17
CA ASN A 552 -32.95 -7.23 -14.52
C ASN A 552 -32.45 -6.40 -13.33
N ARG A 553 -31.13 -6.36 -13.15
CA ARG A 553 -30.39 -5.13 -12.79
C ARG A 553 -29.10 -4.98 -13.63
N ALA A 554 -29.17 -5.34 -14.90
CA ALA A 554 -28.18 -4.90 -15.88
C ALA A 554 -28.38 -3.41 -16.18
N TYR A 555 -27.90 -2.55 -15.28
CA TYR A 555 -27.92 -1.09 -15.47
C TYR A 555 -26.75 -0.64 -16.35
N MET A 556 -26.86 -0.88 -17.66
CA MET A 556 -26.06 -0.20 -18.67
C MET A 556 -26.49 1.28 -18.73
N ILE A 557 -25.85 2.11 -17.91
CA ILE A 557 -25.94 3.57 -17.96
C ILE A 557 -24.56 4.10 -18.37
N SER A 558 -24.46 4.62 -19.60
CA SER A 558 -23.30 5.38 -20.05
C SER A 558 -23.26 6.75 -19.36
N VAL A 559 -22.07 7.17 -18.91
CA VAL A 559 -21.91 8.37 -18.07
C VAL A 559 -21.12 9.45 -18.83
N LEU A 560 -21.85 10.46 -19.32
CA LEU A 560 -21.31 11.73 -19.79
C LEU A 560 -21.35 12.73 -18.63
N LYS A 561 -20.18 13.21 -18.18
CA LYS A 561 -20.07 14.20 -17.10
C LYS A 561 -18.84 15.09 -17.22
N MET A 562 -18.98 16.33 -16.76
CA MET A 562 -17.84 17.21 -16.47
C MET A 562 -17.32 16.97 -15.05
N CYS A 563 -16.00 17.05 -14.88
CA CYS A 563 -15.31 16.79 -13.62
C CYS A 563 -14.96 18.12 -12.93
N MET A 564 -15.70 18.48 -11.89
CA MET A 564 -15.46 19.68 -11.08
C MET A 564 -14.45 19.34 -9.97
N LEU A 565 -13.21 19.05 -10.40
CA LEU A 565 -12.08 18.67 -9.56
C LEU A 565 -11.46 19.89 -8.84
N ASN A 566 -12.31 20.57 -8.07
CA ASN A 566 -11.90 21.58 -7.12
C ASN A 566 -11.02 20.96 -6.03
N GLN A 567 -9.72 20.99 -6.29
CA GLN A 567 -8.75 21.18 -5.25
C GLN A 567 -7.92 22.41 -5.57
N PHE A 568 -7.70 23.23 -4.56
CA PHE A 568 -6.90 24.43 -4.64
C PHE A 568 -5.52 24.19 -4.03
N SER A 569 -4.73 25.26 -3.88
CA SER A 569 -3.45 25.25 -3.17
C SER A 569 -3.57 24.78 -1.71
N MET A 570 -2.42 24.43 -1.12
CA MET A 570 -2.18 24.07 0.30
C MET A 570 -2.78 24.99 1.41
N ILE A 571 -3.53 26.05 1.09
CA ILE A 571 -3.88 27.14 2.02
C ILE A 571 -5.33 27.65 1.89
N ASP A 572 -6.06 27.41 0.78
CA ASP A 572 -7.30 28.17 0.53
C ASP A 572 -8.30 27.40 -0.35
N THR A 573 -9.54 27.26 0.13
CA THR A 573 -10.72 26.65 -0.54
C THR A 573 -10.58 25.19 -0.97
N TRP A 574 -10.08 24.36 -0.05
CA TRP A 574 -10.90 23.20 0.33
C TRP A 574 -12.01 23.73 1.26
N THR A 575 -13.25 23.26 1.12
CA THR A 575 -14.20 23.42 2.23
C THR A 575 -14.03 22.20 3.13
N PRO A 576 -13.56 22.35 4.39
CA PRO A 576 -13.93 21.38 5.41
C PRO A 576 -15.44 21.12 5.37
N ILE A 577 -15.83 19.94 5.87
CA ILE A 577 -17.19 19.38 5.80
C ILE A 577 -18.25 20.45 6.13
N PRO A 578 -19.51 20.28 5.69
CA PRO A 578 -20.65 20.69 6.50
C PRO A 578 -20.55 20.11 7.93
N LEU A 579 -19.74 20.73 8.80
CA LEU A 579 -19.62 20.42 10.23
C LEU A 579 -20.91 20.80 10.97
N GLN A 580 -21.72 21.62 10.30
CA GLN A 580 -23.19 21.55 10.30
C GLN A 580 -23.67 20.12 10.62
N ASN A 581 -24.27 19.95 11.80
CA ASN A 581 -24.78 18.67 12.35
C ASN A 581 -23.75 17.70 12.99
N LEU A 582 -22.43 17.96 13.00
CA LEU A 582 -21.51 17.28 13.93
C LEU A 582 -21.59 17.83 15.36
N GLY A 583 -22.22 18.99 15.56
CA GLY A 583 -22.52 19.57 16.88
C GLY A 583 -21.44 20.47 17.49
N LEU A 584 -20.24 20.50 16.90
CA LEU A 584 -19.05 21.24 17.35
C LEU A 584 -19.32 22.68 17.84
N GLU A 585 -20.01 23.49 17.04
CA GLU A 585 -20.34 24.89 17.37
C GLU A 585 -21.20 25.00 18.64
N LYS A 586 -22.14 24.07 18.84
CA LYS A 586 -23.04 24.04 20.01
C LYS A 586 -22.32 23.67 21.30
N VAL A 587 -21.17 23.01 21.18
CA VAL A 587 -20.30 22.57 22.28
C VAL A 587 -19.17 23.58 22.55
N GLY A 588 -19.06 24.65 21.74
CA GLY A 588 -18.08 25.73 21.92
C GLY A 588 -16.73 25.47 21.26
N VAL A 589 -16.65 24.54 20.30
CA VAL A 589 -15.46 24.38 19.45
C VAL A 589 -15.40 25.54 18.46
N LYS A 590 -14.25 26.23 18.44
CA LYS A 590 -14.00 27.36 17.54
C LYS A 590 -13.71 26.91 16.11
N MET A 591 -14.21 27.71 15.18
CA MET A 591 -14.16 27.47 13.75
C MET A 591 -13.52 28.65 13.03
N ALA A 592 -12.53 28.38 12.20
CA ALA A 592 -11.92 29.37 11.31
C ALA A 592 -12.87 29.76 10.17
N LYS A 593 -12.58 30.85 9.44
CA LYS A 593 -13.47 31.44 8.42
C LYS A 593 -13.78 30.53 7.21
N ASN A 594 -12.89 29.58 6.91
CA ASN A 594 -13.06 28.51 5.93
C ASN A 594 -13.94 27.35 6.45
N GLY A 595 -14.26 27.33 7.75
CA GLY A 595 -14.93 26.23 8.45
C GLY A 595 -13.97 25.21 9.09
N ALA A 596 -12.66 25.45 9.14
CA ALA A 596 -11.70 24.50 9.72
C ALA A 596 -11.71 24.56 11.25
N ILE A 597 -11.51 23.44 11.93
CA ILE A 597 -11.45 23.40 13.39
C ILE A 597 -10.18 24.09 13.88
N GLU A 598 -10.32 25.15 14.68
CA GLU A 598 -9.17 25.83 15.30
C GLU A 598 -8.52 24.91 16.35
N VAL A 599 -7.22 24.67 16.19
CA VAL A 599 -6.44 23.83 17.11
C VAL A 599 -5.11 24.47 17.54
N ASP A 600 -4.65 24.11 18.74
CA ASP A 600 -3.31 24.44 19.23
C ASP A 600 -2.22 23.58 18.56
N GLU A 601 -0.96 23.83 18.92
CA GLU A 601 0.20 23.11 18.40
C GLU A 601 0.26 21.63 18.83
N PHE A 602 -0.55 21.20 19.78
CA PHE A 602 -0.74 19.80 20.20
C PHE A 602 -2.02 19.18 19.62
N SER A 603 -2.74 19.90 18.76
CA SER A 603 -3.98 19.49 18.10
C SER A 603 -5.24 19.47 19.01
N ARG A 604 -5.20 20.21 20.12
CA ARG A 604 -6.37 20.43 21.01
C ARG A 604 -7.24 21.56 20.48
N THR A 605 -8.56 21.44 20.58
CA THR A 605 -9.50 22.52 20.23
C THR A 605 -9.66 23.55 21.37
N SER A 606 -10.54 24.54 21.19
CA SER A 606 -10.98 25.44 22.27
C SER A 606 -11.72 24.76 23.43
N VAL A 607 -12.16 23.50 23.26
CA VAL A 607 -12.81 22.70 24.31
C VAL A 607 -11.78 21.68 24.82
N PRO A 608 -11.36 21.70 26.11
CA PRO A 608 -10.19 20.93 26.58
C PRO A 608 -10.24 19.41 26.40
N SER A 609 -11.44 18.83 26.32
CA SER A 609 -11.67 17.41 26.07
C SER A 609 -11.71 17.03 24.59
N ILE A 610 -11.87 17.99 23.67
CA ILE A 610 -12.04 17.77 22.23
C ILE A 610 -10.77 18.14 21.47
N TRP A 611 -10.36 17.26 20.57
CA TRP A 611 -9.15 17.35 19.76
C TRP A 611 -9.50 17.14 18.29
N ALA A 612 -8.67 17.61 17.35
CA ALA A 612 -8.90 17.42 15.91
C ALA A 612 -7.58 17.23 15.15
N VAL A 613 -7.54 16.30 14.18
CA VAL A 613 -6.32 15.97 13.41
C VAL A 613 -6.60 15.71 11.94
N GLY A 614 -5.59 15.96 11.10
CA GLY A 614 -5.68 15.85 9.66
C GLY A 614 -6.56 16.94 9.03
N ASP A 615 -7.09 16.63 7.85
CA ASP A 615 -7.64 17.59 6.91
C ASP A 615 -8.76 18.50 7.49
N VAL A 616 -9.49 18.04 8.51
CA VAL A 616 -10.52 18.84 9.23
C VAL A 616 -9.97 20.08 9.95
N THR A 617 -8.65 20.14 10.14
CA THR A 617 -7.91 21.30 10.69
C THR A 617 -7.37 22.25 9.61
N ASP A 618 -7.45 21.87 8.34
CA ASP A 618 -6.92 22.59 7.16
C ASP A 618 -5.45 23.04 7.30
N ARG A 619 -4.63 22.32 8.10
CA ARG A 619 -3.21 22.63 8.32
C ARG A 619 -2.34 22.22 7.13
N VAL A 620 -2.29 20.92 6.83
CA VAL A 620 -1.68 20.35 5.62
C VAL A 620 -2.41 19.04 5.31
N ASN A 621 -3.23 19.05 4.26
CA ASN A 621 -4.19 17.99 3.96
C ASN A 621 -3.52 16.82 3.22
N LEU A 622 -2.65 16.10 3.94
CA LEU A 622 -1.84 14.99 3.44
C LEU A 622 -1.88 13.81 4.42
N THR A 623 -2.03 12.60 3.89
CA THR A 623 -2.11 11.36 4.71
C THR A 623 -0.93 11.17 5.68
N PRO A 624 0.35 11.36 5.29
CA PRO A 624 1.47 11.27 6.23
C PRO A 624 1.40 12.28 7.38
N VAL A 625 0.82 13.47 7.14
CA VAL A 625 0.63 14.50 8.17
C VAL A 625 -0.48 14.08 9.13
N ALA A 626 -1.65 13.65 8.63
CA ALA A 626 -2.71 13.11 9.49
C ALA A 626 -2.23 11.91 10.35
N LEU A 627 -1.37 11.04 9.79
CA LEU A 627 -0.71 9.96 10.52
C LEU A 627 0.28 10.48 11.59
N MET A 628 1.08 11.49 11.29
CA MET A 628 1.97 12.14 12.26
C MET A 628 1.17 12.76 13.41
N GLU A 629 0.14 13.55 13.10
CA GLU A 629 -0.69 14.25 14.07
C GLU A 629 -1.44 13.28 14.99
N GLY A 630 -2.07 12.24 14.44
CA GLY A 630 -2.74 11.20 15.24
C GLY A 630 -1.78 10.44 16.15
N GLY A 631 -0.54 10.19 15.72
CA GLY A 631 0.50 9.56 16.56
C GLY A 631 1.00 10.48 17.68
N ALA A 632 1.18 11.77 17.39
CA ALA A 632 1.59 12.80 18.34
C ALA A 632 0.52 13.07 19.41
N LEU A 633 -0.76 13.08 19.03
CA LEU A 633 -1.88 13.18 19.95
C LEU A 633 -1.95 11.97 20.90
N ALA A 634 -1.77 10.74 20.40
CA ALA A 634 -1.79 9.55 21.24
C ALA A 634 -0.65 9.53 22.29
N LYS A 635 0.55 10.01 21.94
CA LYS A 635 1.64 10.26 22.90
C LYS A 635 1.28 11.32 23.94
N THR A 636 0.73 12.45 23.48
CA THR A 636 0.36 13.59 24.32
C THR A 636 -0.69 13.22 25.38
N LEU A 637 -1.70 12.42 25.01
CA LEU A 637 -2.77 12.00 25.91
C LEU A 637 -2.43 10.77 26.78
N PHE A 638 -1.73 9.76 26.24
CA PHE A 638 -1.63 8.44 26.87
C PHE A 638 -0.20 7.95 27.16
N ARG A 639 0.82 8.79 26.95
CA ARG A 639 2.21 8.53 27.39
C ARG A 639 2.79 9.59 28.34
N ASN A 640 2.02 10.63 28.67
CA ASN A 640 2.54 11.86 29.30
C ASN A 640 3.74 12.45 28.53
N GLU A 641 3.71 12.36 27.20
CA GLU A 641 4.75 12.84 26.30
C GLU A 641 4.15 13.91 25.35
N PRO A 642 4.05 15.19 25.78
CA PRO A 642 3.50 16.26 24.95
C PRO A 642 4.27 16.41 23.65
N THR A 643 3.65 16.00 22.55
CA THR A 643 4.30 15.86 21.24
C THR A 643 3.66 16.82 20.25
N LYS A 644 4.43 17.83 19.83
CA LYS A 644 4.06 18.73 18.73
C LYS A 644 4.32 18.05 17.38
N PRO A 645 3.37 18.01 16.43
CA PRO A 645 3.63 17.59 15.05
C PRO A 645 4.58 18.58 14.36
N ASP A 646 5.57 18.08 13.62
CA ASP A 646 6.56 18.94 12.94
C ASP A 646 6.25 19.11 11.45
N HIS A 647 5.46 20.14 11.12
CA HIS A 647 5.07 20.48 9.75
C HIS A 647 6.18 21.08 8.88
N ARG A 648 7.41 21.29 9.39
CA ARG A 648 8.53 21.78 8.57
C ARG A 648 9.00 20.72 7.58
N ALA A 649 9.38 21.14 6.37
CA ALA A 649 9.97 20.27 5.34
C ALA A 649 9.20 18.94 5.13
N ILE A 650 7.87 19.01 5.03
CA ILE A 650 7.04 17.86 4.63
C ILE A 650 7.35 17.54 3.16
N PRO A 651 7.79 16.31 2.81
CA PRO A 651 7.83 15.88 1.42
C PRO A 651 6.42 15.71 0.88
N SER A 652 6.19 16.14 -0.35
CA SER A 652 4.92 15.98 -1.06
C SER A 652 5.14 15.69 -2.54
N ALA A 653 4.14 15.11 -3.18
CA ALA A 653 4.21 14.70 -4.58
C ALA A 653 2.87 14.91 -5.29
N VAL A 654 2.94 15.20 -6.59
CA VAL A 654 1.80 15.24 -7.51
C VAL A 654 2.04 14.17 -8.56
N PHE A 655 1.12 13.21 -8.67
CA PHE A 655 1.23 12.12 -9.62
C PHE A 655 0.60 12.48 -10.98
N SER A 656 0.88 13.71 -11.43
CA SER A 656 0.71 14.18 -12.81
C SER A 656 1.59 13.38 -13.77
N GLN A 657 1.55 13.69 -15.07
CA GLN A 657 2.37 13.03 -16.08
C GLN A 657 3.05 14.06 -16.97
N PRO A 658 4.34 14.40 -16.74
CA PRO A 658 5.24 13.85 -15.73
C PRO A 658 4.84 14.19 -14.27
N PRO A 659 5.23 13.36 -13.28
CA PRO A 659 4.95 13.63 -11.87
C PRO A 659 5.89 14.70 -11.29
N ILE A 660 5.57 15.17 -10.09
CA ILE A 660 6.34 16.12 -9.29
C ILE A 660 6.66 15.50 -7.92
N GLY A 661 7.88 15.72 -7.44
CA GLY A 661 8.25 15.60 -6.03
C GLY A 661 8.80 16.92 -5.51
N GLN A 662 8.47 17.31 -4.27
CA GLN A 662 9.03 18.50 -3.62
C GLN A 662 9.21 18.32 -2.10
N VAL A 663 10.19 19.03 -1.54
CA VAL A 663 10.39 19.16 -0.09
C VAL A 663 10.99 20.53 0.25
N GLY A 664 10.53 21.13 1.35
CA GLY A 664 11.00 22.44 1.80
C GLY A 664 10.26 23.60 1.12
N LEU A 665 10.93 24.75 1.05
CA LEU A 665 10.36 26.03 0.60
C LEU A 665 10.40 26.19 -0.93
N THR A 666 9.41 26.89 -1.50
CA THR A 666 9.52 27.47 -2.85
C THR A 666 10.54 28.62 -2.86
N GLU A 667 10.99 29.06 -4.05
CA GLU A 667 11.94 30.18 -4.14
C GLU A 667 11.37 31.48 -3.53
N GLU A 668 10.11 31.79 -3.79
CA GLU A 668 9.41 32.95 -3.21
C GLU A 668 9.41 32.88 -1.66
N GLN A 669 9.07 31.71 -1.10
CA GLN A 669 9.07 31.50 0.35
C GLN A 669 10.49 31.65 0.94
N ALA A 670 11.51 31.08 0.28
CA ALA A 670 12.89 31.15 0.74
C ALA A 670 13.47 32.58 0.67
N VAL A 671 13.14 33.36 -0.36
CA VAL A 671 13.49 34.78 -0.44
C VAL A 671 12.79 35.59 0.65
N ASN A 672 11.51 35.30 0.92
CA ASN A 672 10.75 35.99 1.97
C ASN A 672 11.23 35.66 3.40
N GLU A 673 11.69 34.43 3.67
CA GLU A 673 12.14 34.00 5.01
C GLU A 673 13.65 34.25 5.25
N TYR A 674 14.53 34.03 4.25
CA TYR A 674 16.00 34.10 4.41
C TYR A 674 16.67 35.26 3.66
N GLY A 675 15.98 35.88 2.70
CA GLY A 675 16.48 36.94 1.84
C GLY A 675 17.48 36.45 0.79
N ASP A 676 18.72 36.24 1.23
CA ASP A 676 19.84 35.91 0.34
C ASP A 676 19.87 34.41 0.03
N VAL A 677 19.56 34.04 -1.22
CA VAL A 677 19.51 32.64 -1.67
C VAL A 677 20.29 32.43 -2.97
N ASP A 678 20.88 31.25 -3.10
CA ASP A 678 21.51 30.74 -4.32
C ASP A 678 20.64 29.63 -4.90
N ILE A 679 20.30 29.74 -6.17
CA ILE A 679 19.38 28.85 -6.88
C ILE A 679 20.17 28.04 -7.89
N PHE A 680 19.92 26.74 -7.93
CA PHE A 680 20.52 25.81 -8.89
C PHE A 680 19.37 25.14 -9.64
N THR A 681 19.43 25.07 -10.96
CA THR A 681 18.42 24.42 -11.79
C THR A 681 19.08 23.56 -12.87
N ALA A 682 18.47 22.40 -13.14
CA ALA A 682 18.80 21.54 -14.27
C ALA A 682 17.54 21.23 -15.08
N ASN A 683 17.64 21.22 -16.40
CA ASN A 683 16.55 20.87 -17.30
C ASN A 683 17.08 20.01 -18.45
N LEU A 684 16.89 18.70 -18.37
CA LEU A 684 17.54 17.71 -19.23
C LEU A 684 16.53 16.85 -19.99
N ARG A 685 17.02 16.14 -21.01
CA ARG A 685 16.31 15.01 -21.65
C ARG A 685 16.89 13.72 -21.07
N PRO A 686 16.11 12.86 -20.39
CA PRO A 686 16.64 11.63 -19.82
C PRO A 686 17.09 10.68 -20.92
N LEU A 687 18.09 9.83 -20.63
CA LEU A 687 18.68 8.91 -21.62
C LEU A 687 17.63 8.01 -22.30
N LYS A 688 16.61 7.57 -21.55
CA LYS A 688 15.46 6.81 -22.07
C LYS A 688 14.74 7.53 -23.22
N ALA A 689 14.56 8.84 -23.09
CA ALA A 689 13.86 9.68 -24.06
C ALA A 689 14.68 9.98 -25.34
N THR A 690 16.00 9.72 -25.36
CA THR A 690 16.81 9.90 -26.58
C THR A 690 16.58 8.77 -27.59
N LEU A 691 16.24 7.57 -27.11
CA LEU A 691 15.90 6.42 -27.94
C LEU A 691 14.40 6.35 -28.25
N SER A 692 13.51 6.62 -27.28
CA SER A 692 12.06 6.64 -27.53
C SER A 692 11.63 7.71 -28.55
N GLY A 693 12.43 8.77 -28.71
CA GLY A 693 12.13 9.90 -29.59
C GLY A 693 11.14 10.91 -29.01
N LEU A 694 10.42 10.55 -27.94
CA LEU A 694 9.40 11.37 -27.29
C LEU A 694 9.98 12.65 -26.63
N PRO A 695 9.18 13.73 -26.50
CA PRO A 695 9.67 15.06 -26.11
C PRO A 695 10.02 15.21 -24.62
N ASP A 696 9.94 14.13 -23.85
CA ASP A 696 10.03 14.12 -22.39
C ASP A 696 11.32 14.73 -21.84
N ARG A 697 11.15 15.56 -20.82
CA ARG A 697 12.21 16.22 -20.08
C ARG A 697 12.07 16.02 -18.58
N ILE A 698 13.13 16.35 -17.86
CA ILE A 698 13.14 16.40 -16.40
C ILE A 698 13.67 17.77 -15.96
N PHE A 699 12.94 18.43 -15.07
CA PHE A 699 13.33 19.65 -14.40
C PHE A 699 13.67 19.37 -12.93
N MET A 700 14.77 19.94 -12.45
CA MET A 700 15.23 19.86 -11.06
C MET A 700 15.67 21.22 -10.56
N LYS A 701 15.45 21.46 -9.26
CA LYS A 701 15.77 22.73 -8.61
C LYS A 701 16.21 22.55 -7.16
N LEU A 702 17.28 23.25 -6.78
CA LEU A 702 17.72 23.44 -5.40
C LEU A 702 17.66 24.92 -5.05
N ILE A 703 17.19 25.21 -3.83
CA ILE A 703 17.16 26.55 -3.24
C ILE A 703 18.03 26.50 -1.98
N VAL A 704 19.09 27.31 -1.93
CA VAL A 704 20.12 27.25 -0.88
C VAL A 704 20.23 28.60 -0.17
N CYS A 705 20.25 28.60 1.16
CA CYS A 705 20.51 29.80 1.94
C CYS A 705 21.95 30.28 1.72
N ALA A 706 22.15 31.47 1.15
CA ALA A 706 23.50 31.97 0.83
C ALA A 706 24.35 32.24 2.09
N LYS A 707 23.72 32.45 3.26
CA LYS A 707 24.38 32.71 4.55
C LYS A 707 24.80 31.45 5.30
N THR A 708 24.04 30.36 5.19
CA THR A 708 24.24 29.14 5.99
C THR A 708 24.58 27.90 5.15
N ASN A 709 24.58 28.02 3.82
CA ASN A 709 24.74 26.95 2.84
C ASN A 709 23.69 25.81 2.94
N LYS A 710 22.68 25.92 3.80
CA LYS A 710 21.60 24.93 3.92
C LYS A 710 20.69 24.89 2.71
N VAL A 711 20.31 23.68 2.28
CA VAL A 711 19.24 23.45 1.31
C VAL A 711 17.90 23.77 1.99
N LEU A 712 17.23 24.81 1.52
CA LEU A 712 15.93 25.28 2.01
C LEU A 712 14.76 24.61 1.27
N GLY A 713 14.98 24.25 0.01
CA GLY A 713 13.99 23.61 -0.85
C GLY A 713 14.64 22.78 -1.96
N LEU A 714 14.00 21.67 -2.29
CA LEU A 714 14.41 20.75 -3.35
C LEU A 714 13.15 20.31 -4.09
N HIS A 715 13.12 20.57 -5.40
CA HIS A 715 11.94 20.36 -6.25
C HIS A 715 12.34 19.62 -7.53
N MET A 716 11.48 18.73 -8.01
CA MET A 716 11.70 17.93 -9.21
C MET A 716 10.39 17.68 -9.95
N CYS A 717 10.40 17.79 -11.27
CA CYS A 717 9.33 17.30 -12.15
C CYS A 717 9.92 16.43 -13.24
N GLY A 718 9.38 15.22 -13.41
CA GLY A 718 9.95 14.17 -14.24
C GLY A 718 9.68 12.78 -13.66
N GLU A 719 10.03 11.74 -14.41
CA GLU A 719 9.91 10.34 -13.97
C GLU A 719 10.65 10.10 -12.63
N ASP A 720 10.07 9.25 -11.78
CA ASP A 720 10.51 8.85 -10.43
C ASP A 720 10.76 9.98 -9.40
N SER A 721 10.40 11.22 -9.73
CA SER A 721 10.54 12.38 -8.85
C SER A 721 9.92 12.23 -7.43
N PRO A 722 8.79 11.54 -7.20
CA PRO A 722 8.28 11.33 -5.84
C PRO A 722 9.22 10.48 -4.97
N GLU A 723 9.81 9.43 -5.54
CA GLU A 723 10.67 8.49 -4.82
C GLU A 723 12.06 9.09 -4.57
N ILE A 724 12.62 9.77 -5.59
CA ILE A 724 13.90 10.48 -5.50
C ILE A 724 13.85 11.56 -4.42
N VAL A 725 12.78 12.38 -4.41
CA VAL A 725 12.64 13.45 -3.43
C VAL A 725 12.37 12.91 -2.02
N GLN A 726 11.66 11.78 -1.87
CA GLN A 726 11.51 11.13 -0.56
C GLN A 726 12.87 10.68 0.01
N GLY A 727 13.83 10.28 -0.83
CA GLY A 727 15.21 10.01 -0.40
C GLY A 727 15.90 11.25 0.18
N PHE A 728 15.92 12.35 -0.58
CA PHE A 728 16.57 13.60 -0.14
C PHE A 728 15.84 14.30 1.03
N ALA A 729 14.52 14.13 1.16
CA ALA A 729 13.71 14.81 2.18
C ALA A 729 14.17 14.56 3.61
N VAL A 730 14.71 13.38 3.91
CA VAL A 730 15.29 13.06 5.23
C VAL A 730 16.49 13.95 5.52
N ALA A 731 17.37 14.13 4.55
CA ALA A 731 18.56 14.98 4.67
C ALA A 731 18.19 16.47 4.73
N VAL A 732 17.26 16.94 3.89
CA VAL A 732 16.74 18.32 3.94
C VAL A 732 16.13 18.62 5.31
N LYS A 733 15.33 17.71 5.88
CA LYS A 733 14.75 17.87 7.22
C LYS A 733 15.78 17.78 8.36
N ALA A 734 16.90 17.06 8.17
CA ALA A 734 18.06 17.10 9.06
C ALA A 734 18.88 18.40 8.93
N GLY A 735 18.67 19.19 7.88
CA GLY A 735 19.32 20.48 7.66
C GLY A 735 20.54 20.45 6.73
N LEU A 736 20.59 19.49 5.80
CA LEU A 736 21.58 19.30 4.75
C LEU A 736 22.12 20.61 4.15
N THR A 737 23.43 20.70 4.01
CA THR A 737 24.12 21.77 3.27
C THR A 737 24.39 21.39 1.82
N LYS A 738 24.51 22.41 0.96
CA LYS A 738 24.91 22.24 -0.43
C LYS A 738 26.32 21.66 -0.55
N ALA A 739 27.20 21.95 0.41
CA ALA A 739 28.55 21.36 0.49
C ALA A 739 28.52 19.85 0.76
N GLU A 740 27.63 19.33 1.61
CA GLU A 740 27.46 17.89 1.84
C GLU A 740 26.84 17.20 0.62
N LEU A 741 25.87 17.85 -0.03
CA LEU A 741 25.30 17.39 -1.29
C LEU A 741 26.37 17.33 -2.40
N ASP A 742 27.27 18.33 -2.46
CA ASP A 742 28.42 18.37 -3.37
C ASP A 742 29.56 17.41 -2.99
N ALA A 743 29.64 16.97 -1.73
CA ALA A 743 30.59 15.93 -1.30
C ALA A 743 30.11 14.51 -1.65
N THR A 744 28.83 14.35 -2.00
CA THR A 744 28.21 13.05 -2.31
C THR A 744 28.56 12.61 -3.74
N VAL A 745 28.93 11.34 -3.90
CA VAL A 745 29.19 10.72 -5.21
C VAL A 745 27.88 10.27 -5.83
N GLY A 746 27.65 10.64 -7.09
CA GLY A 746 26.44 10.28 -7.84
C GLY A 746 26.36 8.79 -8.20
N ILE A 747 25.14 8.27 -8.31
CA ILE A 747 24.86 6.93 -8.84
C ILE A 747 24.64 7.08 -10.35
N HIS A 748 25.56 6.57 -11.16
CA HIS A 748 25.54 6.76 -12.61
C HIS A 748 25.09 5.50 -13.37
N PRO A 749 24.21 5.60 -14.40
CA PRO A 749 23.44 6.77 -14.81
C PRO A 749 22.09 6.84 -14.08
N THR A 750 21.77 7.95 -13.40
CA THR A 750 20.44 8.20 -12.82
C THR A 750 20.05 9.68 -12.86
N SER A 751 18.76 9.98 -13.00
CA SER A 751 18.25 11.36 -12.85
C SER A 751 18.58 11.97 -11.48
N ALA A 752 18.75 11.15 -10.45
CA ALA A 752 19.07 11.61 -9.09
C ALA A 752 20.51 12.13 -8.92
N GLU A 753 21.44 11.77 -9.81
CA GLU A 753 22.84 12.20 -9.70
C GLU A 753 23.01 13.71 -9.95
N GLU A 754 22.11 14.32 -10.72
CA GLU A 754 22.10 15.77 -11.01
C GLU A 754 22.02 16.64 -9.76
N PHE A 755 21.30 16.17 -8.72
CA PHE A 755 21.25 16.88 -7.44
C PHE A 755 22.61 16.99 -6.76
N VAL A 756 23.52 16.04 -6.99
CA VAL A 756 24.90 16.06 -6.44
C VAL A 756 25.95 16.56 -7.46
N THR A 757 25.55 16.93 -8.68
CA THR A 757 26.47 17.49 -9.71
C THR A 757 26.20 18.96 -10.05
N MET A 758 25.06 19.56 -9.66
CA MET A 758 24.75 21.00 -9.83
C MET A 758 25.69 21.94 -9.04
N ARG A 759 26.96 22.09 -9.45
CA ARG A 759 28.00 22.84 -8.69
C ARG A 759 27.86 24.37 -8.74
N THR A 760 27.34 24.91 -9.83
CA THR A 760 27.23 26.37 -10.06
C THR A 760 25.77 26.82 -9.96
N PRO A 761 25.43 27.84 -9.16
CA PRO A 761 24.07 28.36 -9.11
C PRO A 761 23.73 29.06 -10.42
N THR A 762 22.56 28.76 -10.97
CA THR A 762 22.03 29.33 -12.22
C THR A 762 21.52 30.76 -12.01
N ARG A 763 21.12 31.13 -10.79
CA ARG A 763 20.93 32.53 -10.36
C ARG A 763 21.21 32.73 -8.87
N LYS A 764 21.47 33.98 -8.51
CA LYS A 764 21.71 34.42 -7.13
C LYS A 764 20.77 35.58 -6.81
N ILE A 765 20.01 35.48 -5.72
CA ILE A 765 19.13 36.54 -5.25
C ILE A 765 19.77 37.15 -3.99
N ARG A 766 19.81 38.48 -3.93
CA ARG A 766 20.44 39.22 -2.82
C ARG A 766 19.61 40.43 -2.43
N ASN A 767 19.32 40.57 -1.13
CA ASN A 767 18.51 41.66 -0.58
C ASN A 767 19.42 42.75 -0.02
N GLY A 768 19.94 43.59 -0.92
CA GLY A 768 20.69 44.79 -0.62
C GLY A 768 20.57 45.84 -1.74
N PRO A 769 21.08 47.07 -1.56
CA PRO A 769 21.17 48.02 -2.65
C PRO A 769 22.05 47.45 -3.77
N PRO A 770 21.79 47.78 -5.06
CA PRO A 770 22.68 47.39 -6.15
C PRO A 770 24.08 47.97 -5.89
N PRO A 771 25.16 47.24 -6.23
CA PRO A 771 26.52 47.72 -5.97
C PRO A 771 26.79 49.01 -6.74
N GLU A 772 27.30 50.03 -6.04
CA GLU A 772 27.75 51.28 -6.63
C GLU A 772 28.92 51.00 -7.60
N GLY A 773 28.64 50.91 -8.90
CA GLY A 773 29.66 50.69 -9.93
C GLY A 773 29.21 50.00 -11.23
N THR A 774 28.00 49.44 -11.32
CA THR A 774 27.58 48.63 -12.50
C THR A 774 26.53 49.29 -13.41
N MET A 775 26.62 50.60 -13.66
CA MET A 775 25.85 51.25 -14.74
C MET A 775 26.56 51.21 -16.11
N ASP A 776 27.90 51.28 -16.15
CA ASP A 776 28.67 51.41 -17.41
C ASP A 776 28.84 50.10 -18.20
N SER A 777 28.61 48.94 -17.59
CA SER A 777 28.80 47.63 -18.25
C SER A 777 27.58 47.18 -19.06
N VAL A 778 26.36 47.48 -18.60
CA VAL A 778 25.11 46.99 -19.21
C VAL A 778 24.85 47.63 -20.58
N VAL A 779 25.20 48.91 -20.76
CA VAL A 779 24.95 49.66 -22.00
C VAL A 779 25.77 49.13 -23.20
N LYS A 780 26.94 48.52 -22.96
CA LYS A 780 27.81 48.01 -24.04
C LYS A 780 27.46 46.60 -24.52
N ALA A 781 26.68 45.83 -23.76
CA ALA A 781 26.25 44.48 -24.17
C ALA A 781 25.09 44.51 -25.18
N ALA A 782 24.31 45.59 -25.24
CA ALA A 782 23.12 45.73 -26.09
C ALA A 782 23.40 46.37 -27.47
N ALA A 783 24.67 46.50 -27.87
CA ALA A 783 25.10 47.28 -29.03
C ALA A 783 26.17 46.57 -29.90
N GLY A 784 26.19 45.23 -29.90
CA GLY A 784 27.28 44.45 -30.50
C GLY A 784 26.91 43.04 -30.99
N VAL A 785 26.08 42.98 -32.03
CA VAL A 785 25.62 41.78 -32.79
C VAL A 785 24.61 40.90 -32.06
#